data_AF-A0A7R9KU68-F1
#
_entry.id   AF-A0A7R9KU68-F1
#
_cell.length_a   1.000
_cell.length_b   1.000
_cell.length_c   1.000
_cell.angle_alpha   90.00
_cell.angle_beta   90.00
_cell.angle_gamma   90.00
#
_symmetry.space_group_name_H-M   'P 1'
#
loop_
_entity.id
_entity.type
_entity.pdbx_description
1 polymer ?
#
loop_
_entity_poly.entity_id
_entity_poly.type
_entity_poly.pdbx_seq_one_letter_code
_entity_poly.pdbx_strand_id
1 'polypeptide(L)'
;MFQQMVRKLTILFAPVEGVGHVNACIGLAEVLLSRGHKIVFAIDQSFAGRLAPYGFIEEVFPSHQKDQMPGEMFANHLLDSGLLSNVSSFESLKIWRDIPVMDVVFAKKRANEPTLKTIVAKHSPDLFVIDDFNPSPAVLHSNKPWVCVISANLLFTSTDNRLPPGWSGFPANSDTNKWKEFREEFDKTFVKQSLKYNEWLEEEGLPTVNVNKIHITSPYLNIYGYPEELDYTDIRPIPEKWLRVDTFMRRGEKQEFKIPDKFIDRDIEKSKLIYLSMGSMGSINVDLMKRLVSILSKSQHKFIVSKGLFGDTYELADNMWGENSVPQTKVLPLVDVVITHGGNNSVTETFSCAKHNPDVYIIDDFIGSPALIHSTKPWVFLFSGNPLFVLRDDRTPPECSGYPSNGDRQEWQEFRELSNNMFKKQSIKYNEWMKEEGFPVNNENNTLPNSPFLNMYGFPEELDYTDLRPLPEKWLRVDTFMRKGEKQEFQIPDKFRDRDIEKSKLIYLSLGSMGSANVDLMKRLVSILSKSQHKIIVSKGLFGDTYELADNMWGENSVPQTKVLPLVDVVITHGGNNSVTETFSCGKPMIIMPLCGDQYDNAQRVHEKGFGIRLNPHNCSEQELLDSIDKLLNDKELKHKLSVALKQLKPIYMIVAQKFRSKRSLVLVSKQRDRTPTPHKRVSEGTANA
;
A
#
# COMPACT_ATOMS: atom_id res chain seq x y z
N MET A 1 3.08 -29.78 -3.30
CA MET A 1 4.55 -29.97 -3.12
C MET A 1 5.23 -29.04 -4.10
N PHE A 2 6.04 -28.03 -3.79
CA PHE A 2 6.66 -27.49 -2.58
C PHE A 2 6.37 -25.97 -2.55
N GLN A 3 5.82 -25.42 -1.47
CA GLN A 3 6.05 -24.00 -1.18
C GLN A 3 7.54 -23.92 -0.81
N GLN A 4 8.36 -23.25 -1.62
CA GLN A 4 9.70 -22.86 -1.16
C GLN A 4 9.48 -22.00 0.09
N MET A 5 9.72 -22.58 1.28
CA MET A 5 9.82 -21.80 2.51
C MET A 5 10.99 -20.84 2.30
N VAL A 6 10.70 -19.55 2.21
CA VAL A 6 11.75 -18.53 2.23
C VAL A 6 12.48 -18.70 3.55
N ARG A 7 13.77 -19.04 3.50
CA ARG A 7 14.61 -19.20 4.69
C ARG A 7 14.50 -17.94 5.54
N LYS A 8 14.12 -18.10 6.82
CA LYS A 8 14.10 -17.01 7.78
C LYS A 8 15.53 -16.66 8.18
N LEU A 9 16.01 -15.49 7.77
CA LEU A 9 17.32 -14.97 8.10
C LEU A 9 17.27 -14.06 9.33
N THR A 10 18.38 -13.99 10.06
CA THR A 10 18.67 -12.92 11.03
C THR A 10 19.52 -11.86 10.37
N ILE A 11 19.03 -10.62 10.34
CA ILE A 11 19.67 -9.50 9.64
C ILE A 11 19.98 -8.41 10.67
N LEU A 12 21.26 -8.04 10.76
CA LEU A 12 21.74 -7.01 11.68
C LEU A 12 22.00 -5.70 10.93
N PHE A 13 21.34 -4.64 11.38
CA PHE A 13 21.53 -3.27 10.93
C PHE A 13 22.46 -2.54 11.89
N ALA A 14 23.45 -1.82 11.35
CA ALA A 14 24.34 -0.95 12.11
C ALA A 14 24.56 0.38 11.35
N PRO A 15 23.58 1.30 11.40
CA PRO A 15 23.69 2.61 10.76
C PRO A 15 24.56 3.58 11.58
N VAL A 16 25.08 4.61 10.93
CA VAL A 16 25.67 5.79 11.60
C VAL A 16 24.61 6.46 12.50
N GLU A 17 25.08 7.04 13.59
CA GLU A 17 24.30 7.76 14.61
C GLU A 17 23.74 9.10 14.11
N GLY A 18 22.90 9.05 13.07
CA GLY A 18 22.22 10.20 12.50
C GLY A 18 20.79 9.84 12.13
N VAL A 19 19.85 10.74 12.40
CA VAL A 19 18.41 10.52 12.16
C VAL A 19 18.14 10.13 10.69
N GLY A 20 18.85 10.74 9.73
CA GLY A 20 18.73 10.40 8.31
C GLY A 20 19.14 8.96 7.97
N HIS A 21 20.28 8.49 8.50
CA HIS A 21 20.82 7.14 8.23
C HIS A 21 19.93 6.06 8.86
N VAL A 22 19.54 6.25 10.12
CA VAL A 22 18.63 5.33 10.82
C VAL A 22 17.29 5.24 10.09
N ASN A 23 16.72 6.37 9.65
CA ASN A 23 15.46 6.39 8.93
C ASN A 23 15.52 5.63 7.60
N ALA A 24 16.62 5.75 6.85
CA ALA A 24 16.81 5.01 5.62
C ALA A 24 16.86 3.49 5.87
N CYS A 25 17.54 3.07 6.94
CA CYS A 25 17.58 1.66 7.34
C CYS A 25 16.22 1.12 7.78
N ILE A 26 15.38 1.91 8.47
CA ILE A 26 14.03 1.48 8.91
C ILE A 26 13.17 1.08 7.70
N GLY A 27 13.16 1.85 6.62
CA GLY A 27 12.33 1.54 5.44
C GLY A 27 12.69 0.19 4.82
N LEU A 28 13.98 -0.10 4.69
CA LEU A 28 14.47 -1.40 4.22
C LEU A 28 14.16 -2.54 5.22
N ALA A 29 14.34 -2.28 6.52
CA ALA A 29 14.09 -3.23 7.59
C ALA A 29 12.62 -3.65 7.68
N GLU A 30 11.67 -2.73 7.52
CA GLU A 30 10.22 -3.04 7.53
C GLU A 30 9.85 -4.03 6.41
N VAL A 31 10.42 -3.83 5.22
CA VAL A 31 10.19 -4.73 4.08
C VAL A 31 10.74 -6.12 4.38
N LEU A 32 11.93 -6.23 4.95
CA LEU A 32 12.54 -7.51 5.32
C LEU A 32 11.80 -8.20 6.47
N LEU A 33 11.34 -7.44 7.46
CA LEU A 33 10.50 -7.94 8.55
C LEU A 33 9.18 -8.50 8.01
N SER A 34 8.53 -7.79 7.07
CA SER A 34 7.27 -8.25 6.45
C SER A 34 7.40 -9.56 5.67
N ARG A 35 8.62 -9.90 5.24
CA ARG A 35 8.97 -11.18 4.60
C ARG A 35 9.30 -12.29 5.61
N GLY A 36 9.18 -12.01 6.91
CA GLY A 36 9.33 -12.97 8.00
C GLY A 36 10.74 -13.08 8.57
N HIS A 37 11.68 -12.20 8.18
CA HIS A 37 13.05 -12.19 8.71
C HIS A 37 13.12 -11.62 10.14
N LYS A 38 14.14 -12.01 10.91
CA LYS A 38 14.44 -11.43 12.23
C LYS A 38 15.35 -10.22 12.01
N ILE A 39 14.93 -9.04 12.47
CA ILE A 39 15.66 -7.79 12.31
C ILE A 39 16.23 -7.35 13.67
N VAL A 40 17.54 -7.10 13.70
CA VAL A 40 18.28 -6.59 14.86
C VAL A 40 18.92 -5.27 14.48
N PHE A 41 18.82 -4.26 15.32
CA PHE A 41 19.47 -2.96 15.17
C PHE A 41 20.50 -2.76 16.29
N ALA A 42 21.75 -2.55 15.92
CA ALA A 42 22.78 -2.07 16.83
C ALA A 42 22.78 -0.53 16.78
N ILE A 43 22.35 0.12 17.86
CA ILE A 43 22.05 1.56 17.87
C ILE A 43 22.60 2.25 19.13
N ASP A 44 22.78 3.56 19.03
CA ASP A 44 23.16 4.40 20.16
C ASP A 44 22.03 4.54 21.19
N GLN A 45 22.41 4.82 22.44
CA GLN A 45 21.48 5.03 23.55
C GLN A 45 20.43 6.11 23.29
N SER A 46 20.73 7.14 22.50
CA SER A 46 19.78 8.20 22.13
C SER A 46 18.58 7.69 21.30
N PHE A 47 18.73 6.55 20.60
CA PHE A 47 17.68 5.92 19.80
C PHE A 47 16.90 4.82 20.54
N ALA A 48 17.29 4.49 21.78
CA ALA A 48 16.66 3.43 22.54
C ALA A 48 15.13 3.64 22.67
N GLY A 49 14.37 2.57 22.44
CA GLY A 49 12.92 2.51 22.45
C GLY A 49 12.23 3.06 21.21
N ARG A 50 12.94 3.74 20.29
CA ARG A 50 12.32 4.40 19.12
C ARG A 50 12.05 3.46 17.96
N LEU A 51 12.77 2.34 17.87
CA LEU A 51 12.66 1.35 16.79
C LEU A 51 11.77 0.16 17.21
N ALA A 52 11.60 -0.09 18.50
CA ALA A 52 10.77 -1.15 19.05
C ALA A 52 9.31 -1.14 18.54
N PRO A 53 8.63 0.02 18.35
CA PRO A 53 7.27 0.06 17.79
C PRO A 53 7.14 -0.51 16.38
N TYR A 54 8.23 -0.61 15.63
CA TYR A 54 8.28 -1.24 14.29
C TYR A 54 8.41 -2.76 14.37
N GLY A 55 8.61 -3.33 15.57
CA GLY A 55 8.82 -4.77 15.78
C GLY A 55 10.26 -5.23 15.59
N PHE A 56 11.23 -4.30 15.60
CA PHE A 56 12.65 -4.61 15.53
C PHE A 56 13.23 -4.92 16.92
N ILE A 57 14.28 -5.73 16.96
CA ILE A 57 15.07 -5.96 18.17
C ILE A 57 16.13 -4.88 18.27
N GLU A 58 16.16 -4.15 19.38
CA GLU A 58 17.17 -3.13 19.64
C GLU A 58 18.29 -3.68 20.54
N GLU A 59 19.53 -3.48 20.12
CA GLU A 59 20.73 -3.71 20.92
C GLU A 59 21.46 -2.39 21.05
N VAL A 60 21.56 -1.89 22.27
CA VAL A 60 21.94 -0.51 22.55
C VAL A 60 23.39 -0.44 23.04
N PHE A 61 24.17 0.46 22.46
CA PHE A 61 25.54 0.73 22.93
C PHE A 61 25.53 1.46 24.29
N PRO A 62 26.45 1.12 25.21
CA PRO A 62 26.53 1.78 26.51
C PRO A 62 26.86 3.27 26.38
N SER A 63 26.17 4.13 27.13
CA SER A 63 26.46 5.57 27.19
C SER A 63 26.44 6.09 28.62
N HIS A 64 27.30 7.08 28.90
CA HIS A 64 27.37 7.79 30.18
C HIS A 64 26.44 9.02 30.24
N GLN A 65 25.87 9.44 29.11
CA GLN A 65 24.94 10.57 29.04
C GLN A 65 23.52 10.04 28.80
N LYS A 66 22.71 10.02 29.87
CA LYS A 66 21.27 9.82 29.76
C LYS A 66 20.63 11.13 29.28
N ASP A 67 19.57 11.03 28.47
CA ASP A 67 18.69 12.13 28.06
C ASP A 67 19.17 13.06 26.93
N GLN A 68 20.14 12.65 26.11
CA GLN A 68 20.52 13.39 24.89
C GLN A 68 19.63 13.03 23.70
N MET A 69 19.18 14.02 22.92
CA MET A 69 18.41 13.76 21.70
C MET A 69 19.31 13.19 20.58
N PRO A 70 18.77 12.33 19.70
CA PRO A 70 19.51 11.80 18.56
C PRO A 70 20.18 12.88 17.70
N GLY A 71 21.50 12.78 17.57
CA GLY A 71 22.31 13.68 16.74
C GLY A 71 22.59 15.07 17.34
N GLU A 72 22.14 15.36 18.56
CA GLU A 72 22.29 16.68 19.22
C GLU A 72 23.75 17.08 19.43
N MET A 73 24.60 16.17 19.94
CA MET A 73 26.03 16.43 20.11
C MET A 73 26.70 16.81 18.78
N PHE A 74 26.42 16.04 17.74
CA PHE A 74 26.99 16.25 16.41
C PHE A 74 26.55 17.59 15.84
N ALA A 75 25.26 17.89 15.96
CA ALA A 75 24.66 19.17 15.59
C ALA A 75 25.34 20.38 16.23
N ASN A 76 25.55 20.36 17.55
CA ASN A 76 26.17 21.48 18.27
C ASN A 76 27.63 21.70 17.81
N HIS A 77 28.41 20.64 17.60
CA HIS A 77 29.77 20.77 17.07
C HIS A 77 29.80 21.39 15.66
N LEU A 78 28.83 21.07 14.81
CA LEU A 78 28.76 21.65 13.47
C LEU A 78 28.39 23.14 13.49
N LEU A 79 27.48 23.54 14.39
CA LEU A 79 27.21 24.96 14.63
C LEU A 79 28.46 25.70 15.11
N ASP A 80 29.09 25.21 16.17
CA ASP A 80 30.24 25.87 16.81
C ASP A 80 31.44 25.99 15.87
N SER A 81 31.59 25.03 14.95
CA SER A 81 32.64 25.08 13.92
C SER A 81 32.43 26.13 12.83
N GLY A 82 31.24 26.72 12.74
CA GLY A 82 30.86 27.64 11.68
C GLY A 82 30.57 26.98 10.34
N LEU A 83 30.55 25.64 10.26
CA LEU A 83 30.23 24.91 9.02
C LEU A 83 28.83 25.24 8.48
N LEU A 84 27.87 25.50 9.37
CA LEU A 84 26.49 25.86 9.03
C LEU A 84 26.30 27.38 8.79
N SER A 85 27.39 28.14 8.69
CA SER A 85 27.38 29.57 8.39
C SER A 85 27.37 29.84 6.87
N ASN A 86 27.22 31.10 6.48
CA ASN A 86 27.26 31.53 5.08
C ASN A 86 28.68 31.50 4.50
N VAL A 87 29.18 30.31 4.20
CA VAL A 87 30.49 30.07 3.55
C VAL A 87 30.31 29.35 2.22
N SER A 88 31.30 29.44 1.32
CA SER A 88 31.27 28.70 0.07
C SER A 88 31.45 27.20 0.33
N SER A 89 30.99 26.35 -0.60
CA SER A 89 31.18 24.89 -0.49
C SER A 89 32.65 24.48 -0.37
N PHE A 90 33.55 25.26 -0.97
CA PHE A 90 35.00 25.03 -0.87
C PHE A 90 35.55 25.39 0.52
N GLU A 91 35.13 26.50 1.11
CA GLU A 91 35.52 26.84 2.49
C GLU A 91 34.86 25.88 3.50
N SER A 92 33.62 25.42 3.25
CA SER A 92 32.99 24.36 4.06
C SER A 92 33.83 23.08 4.09
N LEU A 93 34.45 22.68 2.98
CA LEU A 93 35.35 21.51 2.96
C LEU A 93 36.57 21.71 3.86
N LYS A 94 37.20 22.88 3.83
CA LYS A 94 38.36 23.18 4.68
C LYS A 94 37.98 23.16 6.16
N ILE A 95 36.84 23.77 6.50
CA ILE A 95 36.29 23.70 7.87
C ILE A 95 36.11 22.22 8.22
N TRP A 96 35.40 21.44 7.40
CA TRP A 96 35.15 20.02 7.64
C TRP A 96 36.41 19.18 7.86
N ARG A 97 37.47 19.41 7.06
CA ARG A 97 38.78 18.76 7.21
C ARG A 97 39.38 19.00 8.60
N ASP A 98 39.21 20.21 9.12
CA ASP A 98 39.88 20.67 10.34
C ASP A 98 39.02 20.50 11.60
N ILE A 99 37.70 20.22 11.48
CA ILE A 99 36.84 20.03 12.66
C ILE A 99 37.17 18.72 13.40
N PRO A 100 37.16 18.71 14.74
CA PRO A 100 37.46 17.51 15.52
C PRO A 100 36.29 16.52 15.60
N VAL A 101 35.10 16.86 15.09
CA VAL A 101 33.89 16.04 15.28
C VAL A 101 34.05 14.61 14.76
N MET A 102 34.76 14.43 13.64
CA MET A 102 34.97 13.10 13.05
C MET A 102 35.93 12.26 13.89
N ASP A 103 36.88 12.89 14.59
CA ASP A 103 37.75 12.20 15.54
C ASP A 103 36.94 11.69 16.75
N VAL A 104 35.96 12.47 17.22
CA VAL A 104 35.04 12.06 18.30
C VAL A 104 34.14 10.91 17.86
N VAL A 105 33.53 11.00 16.67
CA VAL A 105 32.68 9.93 16.11
C VAL A 105 33.49 8.64 15.95
N PHE A 106 34.72 8.73 15.43
CA PHE A 106 35.60 7.57 15.28
C PHE A 106 35.99 6.95 16.62
N ALA A 107 36.37 7.77 17.61
CA ALA A 107 36.72 7.29 18.95
C ALA A 107 35.55 6.56 19.62
N LYS A 108 34.34 7.12 19.51
CA LYS A 108 33.11 6.49 20.02
C LYS A 108 32.85 5.15 19.34
N LYS A 109 32.99 5.08 18.02
CA LYS A 109 32.81 3.85 17.26
C LYS A 109 33.79 2.75 17.68
N ARG A 110 35.07 3.11 17.84
CA ARG A 110 36.10 2.19 18.34
C ARG A 110 35.80 1.70 19.77
N ALA A 111 35.28 2.57 20.63
CA ALA A 111 34.84 2.20 21.99
C ALA A 111 33.63 1.25 21.98
N ASN A 112 32.73 1.36 20.99
CA ASN A 112 31.56 0.49 20.84
C ASN A 112 31.87 -0.89 20.23
N GLU A 113 33.08 -1.09 19.68
CA GLU A 113 33.50 -2.31 19.00
C GLU A 113 33.33 -3.59 19.85
N PRO A 114 33.74 -3.65 21.13
CA PRO A 114 33.57 -4.86 21.94
C PRO A 114 32.10 -5.21 22.17
N THR A 115 31.24 -4.20 22.33
CA THR A 115 29.80 -4.39 22.45
C THR A 115 29.23 -4.93 21.15
N LEU A 116 29.63 -4.40 20.00
CA LEU A 116 29.18 -4.90 18.70
C LEU A 116 29.63 -6.35 18.47
N LYS A 117 30.86 -6.73 18.83
CA LYS A 117 31.33 -8.13 18.80
C LYS A 117 30.42 -9.02 19.66
N THR A 118 30.01 -8.55 20.83
CA THR A 118 29.07 -9.27 21.73
C THR A 118 27.68 -9.42 21.10
N ILE A 119 27.14 -8.36 20.49
CA ILE A 119 25.86 -8.38 19.78
C ILE A 119 25.89 -9.36 18.61
N VAL A 120 26.98 -9.35 17.82
CA VAL A 120 27.19 -10.27 16.69
C VAL A 120 27.23 -11.72 17.17
N ALA A 121 27.95 -12.01 18.26
CA ALA A 121 27.97 -13.34 18.85
C ALA A 121 26.58 -13.78 19.35
N LYS A 122 25.87 -12.89 20.06
CA LYS A 122 24.52 -13.13 20.61
C LYS A 122 23.49 -13.48 19.54
N HIS A 123 23.49 -12.75 18.42
CA HIS A 123 22.44 -12.91 17.39
C HIS A 123 22.85 -13.78 16.22
N SER A 124 24.15 -14.02 16.02
CA SER A 124 24.68 -14.81 14.90
C SER A 124 24.05 -14.45 13.54
N PRO A 125 24.17 -13.18 13.09
CA PRO A 125 23.49 -12.72 11.89
C PRO A 125 23.90 -13.49 10.63
N ASP A 126 22.92 -13.73 9.75
CA ASP A 126 23.14 -14.30 8.42
C ASP A 126 23.61 -13.22 7.41
N LEU A 127 23.24 -11.96 7.65
CA LEU A 127 23.48 -10.81 6.78
C LEU A 127 23.63 -9.54 7.62
N PHE A 128 24.56 -8.67 7.23
CA PHE A 128 24.67 -7.32 7.76
C PHE A 128 24.12 -6.29 6.77
N VAL A 129 23.54 -5.20 7.27
CA VAL A 129 23.15 -4.03 6.48
C VAL A 129 23.74 -2.79 7.16
N ILE A 130 24.64 -2.11 6.44
CA ILE A 130 25.51 -1.06 6.98
C ILE A 130 25.28 0.23 6.20
N ASP A 131 24.82 1.28 6.88
CA ASP A 131 24.80 2.66 6.37
C ASP A 131 25.87 3.44 7.12
N ASP A 132 27.13 3.22 6.72
CA ASP A 132 28.31 3.78 7.37
C ASP A 132 29.49 3.85 6.38
N PHE A 133 30.24 4.95 6.43
CA PHE A 133 31.40 5.21 5.58
C PHE A 133 32.56 4.22 5.84
N ASN A 134 32.72 3.78 7.09
CA ASN A 134 33.83 2.94 7.53
C ASN A 134 33.33 1.75 8.34
N PRO A 135 32.91 0.62 7.73
CA PRO A 135 32.31 -0.52 8.45
C PRO A 135 33.16 -0.99 9.64
N SER A 136 32.53 -1.42 10.73
CA SER A 136 33.26 -1.92 11.90
C SER A 136 34.05 -3.22 11.57
N PRO A 137 35.25 -3.42 12.15
CA PRO A 137 35.99 -4.68 12.07
C PRO A 137 35.17 -5.91 12.46
N ALA A 138 34.27 -5.83 13.46
CA ALA A 138 33.37 -6.92 13.85
C ALA A 138 32.49 -7.41 12.69
N VAL A 139 32.09 -6.50 11.80
CA VAL A 139 31.33 -6.85 10.60
C VAL A 139 32.25 -7.51 9.58
N LEU A 140 33.43 -6.94 9.35
CA LEU A 140 34.39 -7.44 8.36
C LEU A 140 34.95 -8.83 8.73
N HIS A 141 35.25 -9.06 10.02
CA HIS A 141 35.72 -10.34 10.55
C HIS A 141 34.68 -11.45 10.55
N SER A 142 33.39 -11.10 10.50
CA SER A 142 32.32 -12.08 10.60
C SER A 142 32.34 -13.13 9.46
N ASN A 143 33.02 -12.82 8.34
CA ASN A 143 32.98 -13.59 7.09
C ASN A 143 31.55 -13.84 6.59
N LYS A 144 30.59 -13.00 6.99
CA LYS A 144 29.22 -13.02 6.48
C LYS A 144 29.04 -12.01 5.36
N PRO A 145 28.07 -12.23 4.46
CA PRO A 145 27.66 -11.20 3.51
C PRO A 145 27.21 -9.94 4.24
N TRP A 146 27.54 -8.78 3.68
CA TRP A 146 27.08 -7.49 4.17
C TRP A 146 26.61 -6.62 3.00
N VAL A 147 25.61 -5.80 3.24
CA VAL A 147 25.07 -4.84 2.26
C VAL A 147 25.50 -3.46 2.68
N CYS A 148 26.07 -2.71 1.75
CA CYS A 148 26.32 -1.29 1.98
C CYS A 148 25.11 -0.47 1.52
N VAL A 149 24.59 0.38 2.40
CA VAL A 149 23.48 1.30 2.10
C VAL A 149 24.04 2.71 2.07
N ILE A 150 23.71 3.46 1.02
CA ILE A 150 24.11 4.84 0.82
C ILE A 150 22.85 5.69 0.78
N SER A 151 22.55 6.33 1.92
CA SER A 151 21.38 7.21 2.09
C SER A 151 21.64 8.67 1.71
N ALA A 152 22.90 9.06 1.52
CA ALA A 152 23.30 10.37 1.01
C ALA A 152 23.40 10.40 -0.53
N ASN A 153 23.50 11.61 -1.10
CA ASN A 153 23.65 11.80 -2.55
C ASN A 153 24.91 11.07 -3.05
N LEU A 154 24.79 10.31 -4.14
CA LEU A 154 25.84 9.37 -4.53
C LEU A 154 27.11 10.01 -5.12
N LEU A 155 27.10 11.28 -5.49
CA LEU A 155 28.23 11.93 -6.17
C LEU A 155 29.55 11.85 -5.39
N PHE A 156 29.51 11.85 -4.05
CA PHE A 156 30.72 11.74 -3.23
C PHE A 156 31.42 10.38 -3.35
N THR A 157 30.75 9.35 -3.87
CA THR A 157 31.35 8.04 -4.15
C THR A 157 31.95 7.94 -5.56
N SER A 158 31.66 8.91 -6.43
CA SER A 158 32.02 8.86 -7.84
C SER A 158 33.40 9.45 -8.10
N THR A 159 34.25 8.66 -8.76
CA THR A 159 35.54 9.12 -9.30
C THR A 159 35.45 9.48 -10.79
N ASP A 160 34.25 9.51 -11.37
CA ASP A 160 34.05 9.86 -12.77
C ASP A 160 34.20 11.37 -12.96
N ASN A 161 35.23 11.78 -13.71
CA ASN A 161 35.55 13.19 -13.96
C ASN A 161 34.51 13.89 -14.86
N ARG A 162 33.59 13.15 -15.48
CA ARG A 162 32.46 13.71 -16.25
C ARG A 162 31.35 14.22 -15.34
N LEU A 163 31.37 13.88 -14.05
CA LEU A 163 30.40 14.33 -13.06
C LEU A 163 30.99 15.46 -12.20
N PRO A 164 30.14 16.35 -11.64
CA PRO A 164 30.58 17.29 -10.62
C PRO A 164 31.18 16.57 -9.40
N PRO A 165 32.15 17.18 -8.70
CA PRO A 165 32.64 16.65 -7.44
C PRO A 165 31.51 16.58 -6.41
N GLY A 166 31.51 15.53 -5.58
CA GLY A 166 30.59 15.42 -4.45
C GLY A 166 30.70 16.64 -3.53
N TRP A 167 29.57 17.07 -2.98
CA TRP A 167 29.45 18.22 -2.07
C TRP A 167 29.80 19.60 -2.65
N SER A 168 30.18 19.69 -3.92
CA SER A 168 30.52 20.97 -4.55
C SER A 168 29.32 21.89 -4.82
N GLY A 169 28.16 21.32 -5.13
CA GLY A 169 27.01 22.06 -5.63
C GLY A 169 27.21 22.63 -7.05
N PHE A 170 28.25 22.20 -7.77
CA PHE A 170 28.51 22.71 -9.11
C PHE A 170 27.50 22.20 -10.14
N PRO A 171 27.09 23.04 -11.12
CA PRO A 171 26.29 22.61 -12.26
C PRO A 171 27.06 21.59 -13.11
N ALA A 172 26.38 20.58 -13.64
CA ALA A 172 26.97 19.56 -14.54
C ALA A 172 27.59 20.14 -15.82
N ASN A 173 27.22 21.36 -16.21
CA ASN A 173 27.71 22.06 -17.40
C ASN A 173 28.69 23.22 -17.09
N SER A 174 29.24 23.27 -15.87
CA SER A 174 30.16 24.33 -15.43
C SER A 174 31.63 24.06 -15.78
N ASP A 175 32.49 25.06 -15.58
CA ASP A 175 33.95 24.99 -15.79
C ASP A 175 34.59 23.88 -14.95
N THR A 176 35.14 22.88 -15.63
CA THR A 176 35.75 21.68 -15.03
C THR A 176 37.09 21.95 -14.35
N ASN A 177 37.73 23.11 -14.57
CA ASN A 177 38.95 23.46 -13.85
C ASN A 177 38.68 23.63 -12.34
N LYS A 178 37.55 24.27 -11.99
CA LYS A 178 37.11 24.40 -10.59
C LYS A 178 36.75 23.05 -9.98
N TRP A 179 36.32 22.08 -10.78
CA TRP A 179 36.06 20.72 -10.30
C TRP A 179 37.34 20.03 -9.87
N LYS A 180 38.42 20.21 -10.64
CA LYS A 180 39.71 19.62 -10.32
C LYS A 180 40.24 20.12 -8.99
N GLU A 181 40.27 21.44 -8.80
CA GLU A 181 40.70 22.05 -7.54
C GLU A 181 39.85 21.57 -6.35
N PHE A 182 38.53 21.52 -6.53
CA PHE A 182 37.61 21.03 -5.50
C PHE A 182 37.85 19.55 -5.16
N ARG A 183 38.09 18.69 -6.16
CA ARG A 183 38.42 17.27 -5.94
C ARG A 183 39.72 17.09 -5.17
N GLU A 184 40.75 17.86 -5.50
CA GLU A 184 42.02 17.80 -4.78
C GLU A 184 41.86 18.18 -3.30
N GLU A 185 41.01 19.15 -2.98
CA GLU A 185 40.70 19.48 -1.58
C GLU A 185 39.79 18.43 -0.91
N PHE A 186 38.80 17.91 -1.64
CA PHE A 186 37.92 16.85 -1.17
C PHE A 186 38.71 15.58 -0.80
N ASP A 187 39.67 15.17 -1.64
CA ASP A 187 40.49 13.98 -1.40
C ASP A 187 41.33 14.15 -0.12
N LYS A 188 41.94 15.34 0.10
CA LYS A 188 42.70 15.66 1.32
C LYS A 188 41.84 15.61 2.59
N THR A 189 40.55 15.94 2.46
CA THR A 189 39.63 16.09 3.59
C THR A 189 39.51 14.80 4.43
N PHE A 190 39.65 13.62 3.81
CA PHE A 190 39.42 12.32 4.45
C PHE A 190 40.69 11.48 4.68
N VAL A 191 41.85 11.94 4.23
CA VAL A 191 43.11 11.18 4.35
C VAL A 191 43.41 10.88 5.82
N LYS A 192 43.29 11.88 6.69
CA LYS A 192 43.57 11.74 8.14
C LYS A 192 42.69 10.66 8.78
N GLN A 193 41.40 10.65 8.48
CA GLN A 193 40.43 9.69 9.04
C GLN A 193 40.67 8.29 8.45
N SER A 194 40.97 8.21 7.15
CA SER A 194 41.24 6.94 6.49
C SER A 194 42.53 6.28 7.00
N LEU A 195 43.56 7.07 7.31
CA LEU A 195 44.79 6.57 7.95
C LEU A 195 44.50 5.98 9.33
N LYS A 196 43.74 6.69 10.18
CA LYS A 196 43.33 6.17 11.51
C LYS A 196 42.49 4.90 11.40
N TYR A 197 41.62 4.81 10.39
CA TYR A 197 40.84 3.61 10.15
C TYR A 197 41.72 2.44 9.67
N ASN A 198 42.71 2.70 8.81
CA ASN A 198 43.69 1.69 8.39
C ASN A 198 44.53 1.18 9.56
N GLU A 199 44.99 2.06 10.46
CA GLU A 199 45.66 1.65 11.70
C GLU A 199 44.78 0.69 12.51
N TRP A 200 43.50 1.01 12.67
CA TRP A 200 42.55 0.13 13.39
C TRP A 200 42.30 -1.21 12.67
N LEU A 201 42.24 -1.21 11.33
CA LEU A 201 42.13 -2.45 10.55
C LEU A 201 43.39 -3.32 10.71
N GLU A 202 44.59 -2.73 10.68
CA GLU A 202 45.85 -3.44 10.86
C GLU A 202 45.97 -4.05 12.27
N GLU A 203 45.59 -3.30 13.31
CA GLU A 203 45.51 -3.81 14.69
C GLU A 203 44.59 -5.04 14.81
N GLU A 204 43.51 -5.06 14.02
CA GLU A 204 42.55 -6.16 13.98
C GLU A 204 42.96 -7.26 12.98
N GLY A 205 44.04 -7.09 12.20
CA GLY A 205 44.51 -8.08 11.22
C GLY A 205 43.73 -8.10 9.90
N LEU A 206 43.06 -6.99 9.57
CA LEU A 206 42.27 -6.80 8.34
C LEU A 206 43.07 -6.05 7.26
N PRO A 207 42.74 -6.25 5.96
CA PRO A 207 43.37 -5.51 4.88
C PRO A 207 42.99 -4.02 4.93
N THR A 208 43.95 -3.15 4.68
CA THR A 208 43.75 -1.69 4.64
C THR A 208 42.95 -1.24 3.41
N VAL A 209 42.37 -0.05 3.51
CA VAL A 209 41.58 0.58 2.45
C VAL A 209 42.32 1.75 1.81
N ASN A 210 41.84 2.16 0.63
CA ASN A 210 42.40 3.30 -0.08
C ASN A 210 42.08 4.61 0.66
N VAL A 211 43.12 5.34 1.06
CA VAL A 211 43.01 6.58 1.85
C VAL A 211 42.38 7.76 1.11
N ASN A 212 42.32 7.70 -0.22
CA ASN A 212 41.70 8.71 -1.07
C ASN A 212 40.22 8.40 -1.36
N LYS A 213 39.65 7.35 -0.75
CA LYS A 213 38.23 7.02 -0.90
C LYS A 213 37.54 7.13 0.45
N ILE A 214 36.62 8.08 0.52
CA ILE A 214 35.78 8.34 1.70
C ILE A 214 34.91 7.14 2.12
N HIS A 215 34.58 6.23 1.20
CA HIS A 215 33.53 5.23 1.41
C HIS A 215 33.94 3.84 0.93
N ILE A 216 33.74 2.84 1.80
CA ILE A 216 34.01 1.44 1.51
C ILE A 216 32.75 0.78 1.01
N THR A 217 32.84 0.11 -0.13
CA THR A 217 31.70 -0.58 -0.75
C THR A 217 31.74 -2.07 -0.44
N SER A 218 30.57 -2.67 -0.37
CA SER A 218 30.45 -4.11 -0.18
C SER A 218 30.84 -4.86 -1.45
N PRO A 219 31.62 -5.95 -1.34
CA PRO A 219 31.87 -6.84 -2.46
C PRO A 219 30.66 -7.73 -2.79
N TYR A 220 29.57 -7.67 -2.00
CA TYR A 220 28.36 -8.47 -2.18
C TYR A 220 27.23 -7.67 -2.82
N LEU A 221 26.79 -6.57 -2.19
CA LEU A 221 25.71 -5.72 -2.68
C LEU A 221 25.80 -4.31 -2.09
N ASN A 222 25.59 -3.31 -2.93
CA ASN A 222 25.51 -1.91 -2.56
C ASN A 222 24.15 -1.37 -2.97
N ILE A 223 23.48 -0.62 -2.10
CA ILE A 223 22.17 -0.03 -2.35
C ILE A 223 22.30 1.47 -2.14
N TYR A 224 21.79 2.27 -3.07
CA TYR A 224 21.71 3.72 -2.89
C TYR A 224 20.32 4.25 -3.20
N GLY A 225 19.93 5.30 -2.48
CA GLY A 225 18.62 5.93 -2.61
C GLY A 225 18.69 7.21 -3.42
N TYR A 226 18.23 7.17 -4.66
CA TYR A 226 18.13 8.36 -5.52
C TYR A 226 17.09 8.13 -6.63
N PRO A 227 16.18 9.08 -6.90
CA PRO A 227 15.16 8.92 -7.93
C PRO A 227 15.80 8.76 -9.31
N GLU A 228 15.28 7.85 -10.12
CA GLU A 228 15.70 7.66 -11.51
C GLU A 228 15.85 8.97 -12.29
N GLU A 229 14.85 9.83 -12.14
CA GLU A 229 14.69 11.07 -12.88
C GLU A 229 15.76 12.12 -12.52
N LEU A 230 16.43 11.94 -11.38
CA LEU A 230 17.52 12.81 -10.91
C LEU A 230 18.89 12.14 -11.02
N ASP A 231 18.94 10.82 -11.21
CA ASP A 231 20.17 10.05 -11.16
C ASP A 231 21.04 10.25 -12.40
N TYR A 232 22.35 10.09 -12.23
CA TYR A 232 23.34 10.31 -13.27
C TYR A 232 23.56 9.08 -14.14
N THR A 233 22.54 8.22 -14.31
CA THR A 233 22.69 6.90 -14.94
C THR A 233 23.12 6.96 -16.40
N ASP A 234 22.79 8.03 -17.12
CA ASP A 234 23.23 8.28 -18.50
C ASP A 234 24.75 8.46 -18.62
N ILE A 235 25.38 9.06 -17.60
CA ILE A 235 26.82 9.31 -17.57
C ILE A 235 27.52 8.15 -16.84
N ARG A 236 26.93 7.68 -15.74
CA ARG A 236 27.46 6.67 -14.84
C ARG A 236 26.49 5.49 -14.72
N PRO A 237 26.58 4.49 -15.62
CA PRO A 237 25.79 3.27 -15.54
C PRO A 237 25.93 2.57 -14.20
N ILE A 238 24.86 1.90 -13.75
CA ILE A 238 24.82 1.20 -12.46
C ILE A 238 25.72 -0.06 -12.53
N PRO A 239 26.75 -0.20 -11.68
CA PRO A 239 27.65 -1.36 -11.72
C PRO A 239 26.99 -2.68 -11.26
N GLU A 240 27.60 -3.82 -11.60
CA GLU A 240 27.06 -5.19 -11.42
C GLU A 240 26.66 -5.61 -9.98
N LYS A 241 27.05 -4.84 -8.95
CA LYS A 241 26.73 -5.11 -7.54
C LYS A 241 26.08 -3.93 -6.85
N TRP A 242 25.41 -3.10 -7.63
CA TRP A 242 24.73 -1.91 -7.17
C TRP A 242 23.26 -1.98 -7.51
N LEU A 243 22.43 -1.54 -6.57
CA LEU A 243 20.99 -1.43 -6.74
C LEU A 243 20.59 0.00 -6.41
N ARG A 244 19.98 0.68 -7.38
CA ARG A 244 19.27 1.93 -7.14
C ARG A 244 17.92 1.62 -6.52
N VAL A 245 17.54 2.36 -5.50
CA VAL A 245 16.14 2.50 -5.07
C VAL A 245 15.76 3.97 -5.17
N ASP A 246 14.51 4.28 -5.52
CA ASP A 246 14.10 5.68 -5.69
C ASP A 246 14.10 6.45 -4.36
N THR A 247 13.74 5.76 -3.27
CA THR A 247 13.75 6.30 -1.90
C THR A 247 13.84 5.16 -0.89
N PHE A 248 14.24 5.50 0.34
CA PHE A 248 14.19 4.61 1.50
C PHE A 248 12.93 4.85 2.36
N MET A 249 11.80 5.21 1.73
CA MET A 249 10.56 5.55 2.43
C MET A 249 10.11 4.47 3.43
N ARG A 250 9.59 4.93 4.57
CA ARG A 250 9.06 4.10 5.66
C ARG A 250 7.54 3.97 5.50
N ARG A 251 7.00 2.78 5.76
CA ARG A 251 5.54 2.53 5.71
C ARG A 251 4.83 3.00 6.98
N GLY A 252 5.58 3.14 8.07
CA GLY A 252 5.03 3.17 9.43
C GLY A 252 5.11 4.51 10.16
N GLU A 253 4.34 5.50 9.73
CA GLU A 253 3.74 6.44 10.71
C GLU A 253 2.28 6.02 10.87
N LYS A 254 2.02 5.22 11.92
CA LYS A 254 0.69 4.70 12.30
C LYS A 254 -0.19 5.75 12.97
N GLN A 255 0.40 6.83 13.46
CA GLN A 255 -0.33 7.94 14.04
C GLN A 255 -1.11 8.67 12.94
N GLU A 256 -2.40 8.88 13.17
CA GLU A 256 -3.16 9.80 12.35
C GLU A 256 -2.54 11.19 12.47
N PHE A 257 -2.18 11.77 11.33
CA PHE A 257 -1.72 13.14 11.25
C PHE A 257 -2.83 13.99 10.68
N LYS A 258 -3.30 14.95 11.46
CA LYS A 258 -4.33 15.91 11.03
C LYS A 258 -3.81 17.32 11.22
N ILE A 259 -3.86 18.11 10.16
CA ILE A 259 -3.62 19.55 10.26
C ILE A 259 -4.86 20.18 10.91
N PRO A 260 -4.73 21.16 11.82
CA PRO A 260 -5.88 21.81 12.43
C PRO A 260 -6.85 22.36 11.38
N ASP A 261 -8.15 22.09 11.53
CA ASP A 261 -9.18 22.48 10.55
C ASP A 261 -9.18 23.99 10.29
N LYS A 262 -8.93 24.79 11.35
CA LYS A 262 -8.79 26.26 11.29
C LYS A 262 -7.63 26.74 10.39
N PHE A 263 -6.69 25.87 10.05
CA PHE A 263 -5.52 26.20 9.22
C PHE A 263 -5.67 25.73 7.77
N ILE A 264 -6.50 24.70 7.51
CA ILE A 264 -6.77 24.19 6.15
C ILE A 264 -7.76 25.08 5.40
N ASP A 265 -8.65 25.77 6.10
CA ASP A 265 -9.65 26.67 5.50
C ASP A 265 -8.98 27.82 4.73
N ARG A 266 -8.88 27.65 3.40
CA ARG A 266 -8.22 28.58 2.48
C ARG A 266 -8.89 28.54 1.10
N ASP A 267 -8.83 29.66 0.40
CA ASP A 267 -9.14 29.73 -1.03
C ASP A 267 -8.01 29.03 -1.81
N ILE A 268 -8.26 27.81 -2.32
CA ILE A 268 -7.26 26.95 -2.98
C ILE A 268 -6.74 27.55 -4.30
N GLU A 269 -7.53 28.42 -4.94
CA GLU A 269 -7.12 29.11 -6.17
C GLU A 269 -6.12 30.24 -5.88
N LYS A 270 -6.28 30.93 -4.74
CA LYS A 270 -5.43 32.08 -4.36
C LYS A 270 -4.31 31.74 -3.37
N SER A 271 -4.43 30.64 -2.62
CA SER A 271 -3.51 30.26 -1.55
C SER A 271 -3.11 28.79 -1.63
N LYS A 272 -1.80 28.56 -1.82
CA LYS A 272 -1.18 27.24 -1.79
C LYS A 272 -0.75 26.88 -0.36
N LEU A 273 -0.67 25.58 -0.11
CA LEU A 273 -0.13 25.03 1.14
C LEU A 273 1.32 24.62 0.89
N ILE A 274 2.23 25.18 1.67
CA ILE A 274 3.67 25.03 1.49
C ILE A 274 4.25 24.36 2.72
N TYR A 275 5.09 23.34 2.54
CA TYR A 275 5.82 22.72 3.64
C TYR A 275 7.21 23.33 3.77
N LEU A 276 7.54 23.87 4.94
CA LEU A 276 8.87 24.37 5.29
C LEU A 276 9.56 23.37 6.24
N SER A 277 10.65 22.76 5.78
CA SER A 277 11.47 21.86 6.60
C SER A 277 12.94 21.91 6.20
N MET A 278 13.77 22.41 7.11
CA MET A 278 15.22 22.45 6.96
C MET A 278 15.93 21.18 7.45
N GLY A 279 15.16 20.12 7.74
CA GLY A 279 15.68 18.88 8.32
C GLY A 279 16.16 19.07 9.76
N SER A 280 16.51 17.97 10.43
CA SER A 280 16.99 18.02 11.82
C SER A 280 18.25 18.88 11.97
N MET A 281 19.13 18.86 10.96
CA MET A 281 20.40 19.60 10.96
C MET A 281 20.25 21.09 10.60
N GLY A 282 19.43 21.43 9.60
CA GLY A 282 19.27 22.82 9.18
C GLY A 282 18.41 23.65 10.15
N SER A 283 17.41 23.04 10.79
CA SER A 283 16.53 23.75 11.74
C SER A 283 17.19 24.12 13.07
N ILE A 284 18.42 23.63 13.32
CA ILE A 284 19.21 24.02 14.49
C ILE A 284 19.69 25.47 14.42
N ASN A 285 19.88 26.01 13.21
CA ASN A 285 20.17 27.42 13.02
C ASN A 285 18.89 28.25 13.25
N VAL A 286 18.64 28.61 14.51
CA VAL A 286 17.44 29.35 14.94
C VAL A 286 17.32 30.69 14.22
N ASP A 287 18.43 31.38 13.97
CA ASP A 287 18.44 32.68 13.28
C ASP A 287 18.00 32.53 11.81
N LEU A 288 18.42 31.45 11.14
CA LEU A 288 17.93 31.09 9.82
C LEU A 288 16.43 30.82 9.85
N MET A 289 15.93 30.02 10.81
CA MET A 289 14.51 29.72 10.95
C MET A 289 13.67 30.98 11.22
N LYS A 290 14.10 31.85 12.14
CA LYS A 290 13.45 33.15 12.41
C LYS A 290 13.39 34.03 11.17
N ARG A 291 14.49 34.09 10.40
CA ARG A 291 14.53 34.83 9.14
C ARG A 291 13.58 34.26 8.09
N LEU A 292 13.54 32.93 7.92
CA LEU A 292 12.62 32.27 6.99
C LEU A 292 11.16 32.54 7.37
N VAL A 293 10.80 32.40 8.65
CA VAL A 293 9.46 32.71 9.15
C VAL A 293 9.11 34.19 8.89
N SER A 294 10.02 35.11 9.17
CA SER A 294 9.81 36.56 8.95
C SER A 294 9.63 36.93 7.47
N ILE A 295 10.31 36.24 6.55
CA ILE A 295 10.17 36.47 5.11
C ILE A 295 8.84 35.88 4.62
N LEU A 296 8.56 34.63 4.99
CA LEU A 296 7.40 33.88 4.50
C LEU A 296 6.08 34.35 5.13
N SER A 297 6.11 35.05 6.27
CA SER A 297 4.92 35.66 6.89
C SER A 297 4.27 36.73 6.01
N LYS A 298 5.03 37.30 5.06
CA LYS A 298 4.55 38.30 4.09
C LYS A 298 3.86 37.67 2.88
N SER A 299 3.86 36.34 2.78
CA SER A 299 3.23 35.61 1.67
C SER A 299 1.74 35.38 1.91
N GLN A 300 0.96 35.39 0.83
CA GLN A 300 -0.46 35.02 0.83
C GLN A 300 -0.71 33.51 1.04
N HIS A 301 0.35 32.70 1.01
CA HIS A 301 0.28 31.24 1.15
C HIS A 301 0.26 30.80 2.61
N LYS A 302 -0.22 29.57 2.85
CA LYS A 302 -0.21 28.94 4.16
C LYS A 302 0.99 27.99 4.28
N PHE A 303 1.63 27.95 5.45
CA PHE A 303 2.83 27.14 5.67
C PHE A 303 2.67 26.12 6.77
N ILE A 304 3.00 24.86 6.49
CA ILE A 304 3.28 23.87 7.52
C ILE A 304 4.77 23.93 7.84
N VAL A 305 5.15 24.11 9.10
CA VAL A 305 6.55 24.33 9.50
C VAL A 305 7.03 23.20 10.41
N SER A 306 8.12 22.53 10.01
CA SER A 306 8.89 21.68 10.91
C SER A 306 9.90 22.53 11.68
N LYS A 307 9.60 22.88 12.94
CA LYS A 307 10.38 23.88 13.69
C LYS A 307 11.77 23.39 14.13
N GLY A 308 11.96 22.07 14.22
CA GLY A 308 13.22 21.46 14.66
C GLY A 308 13.44 21.52 16.17
N LEU A 309 14.63 21.09 16.59
CA LEU A 309 14.97 20.86 18.00
C LEU A 309 14.76 22.09 18.89
N PHE A 310 15.11 23.27 18.39
CA PHE A 310 15.00 24.54 19.12
C PHE A 310 13.76 25.34 18.72
N GLY A 311 12.72 24.66 18.21
CA GLY A 311 11.52 25.31 17.71
C GLY A 311 10.80 26.17 18.74
N ASP A 312 10.86 25.83 20.03
CA ASP A 312 10.20 26.58 21.10
C ASP A 312 10.83 27.96 21.38
N THR A 313 11.95 28.28 20.72
CA THR A 313 12.66 29.57 20.88
C THR A 313 12.16 30.67 19.94
N TYR A 314 11.17 30.37 19.09
CA TYR A 314 10.55 31.34 18.19
C TYR A 314 9.09 31.01 17.89
N GLU A 315 8.33 32.06 17.56
CA GLU A 315 6.92 31.99 17.23
C GLU A 315 6.70 31.91 15.71
N LEU A 316 5.59 31.29 15.32
CA LEU A 316 5.13 31.22 13.94
C LEU A 316 4.14 32.36 13.64
N ALA A 317 4.14 32.84 12.41
CA ALA A 317 3.18 33.86 11.97
C ALA A 317 1.78 33.28 11.73
N ASP A 318 0.74 34.12 11.63
CA ASP A 318 -0.66 33.70 11.47
C ASP A 318 -0.94 32.86 10.21
N ASN A 319 -0.11 32.99 9.18
CA ASN A 319 -0.20 32.19 7.97
C ASN A 319 0.56 30.85 8.09
N MET A 320 1.07 30.50 9.27
CA MET A 320 1.87 29.30 9.51
C MET A 320 1.31 28.47 10.66
N TRP A 321 1.46 27.15 10.55
CA TRP A 321 1.22 26.21 11.63
C TRP A 321 2.35 25.19 11.63
N GLY A 322 2.75 24.70 12.80
CA GLY A 322 3.87 23.78 12.88
C GLY A 322 4.21 23.35 14.28
N GLU A 323 4.97 22.27 14.37
CA GLU A 323 5.48 21.69 15.60
C GLU A 323 6.98 21.48 15.49
N ASN A 324 7.65 21.18 16.60
CA ASN A 324 9.10 20.90 16.61
C ASN A 324 9.46 19.72 15.71
N SER A 325 8.57 18.75 15.57
CA SER A 325 8.67 17.67 14.60
C SER A 325 7.30 17.40 13.99
N VAL A 326 7.20 17.41 12.67
CA VAL A 326 5.98 16.99 11.95
C VAL A 326 6.26 15.72 11.13
N PRO A 327 5.27 14.81 10.98
CA PRO A 327 5.42 13.60 10.19
C PRO A 327 5.53 13.92 8.70
N GLN A 328 6.77 14.10 8.23
CA GLN A 328 7.06 14.57 6.86
C GLN A 328 6.36 13.70 5.79
N THR A 329 6.35 12.37 5.96
CA THR A 329 5.71 11.45 4.99
C THR A 329 4.18 11.63 4.88
N LYS A 330 3.55 12.22 5.90
CA LYS A 330 2.11 12.55 5.92
C LYS A 330 1.83 13.98 5.46
N VAL A 331 2.78 14.89 5.65
CA VAL A 331 2.67 16.28 5.18
C VAL A 331 2.88 16.37 3.67
N LEU A 332 3.87 15.67 3.13
CA LEU A 332 4.26 15.78 1.71
C LEU A 332 3.10 15.56 0.72
N PRO A 333 2.18 14.60 0.91
CA PRO A 333 1.02 14.45 0.02
C PRO A 333 -0.02 15.58 0.07
N LEU A 334 0.05 16.47 1.07
CA LEU A 334 -0.97 17.49 1.32
C LEU A 334 -0.57 18.87 0.79
N VAL A 335 0.70 19.07 0.43
CA VAL A 335 1.28 20.37 0.11
C VAL A 335 1.58 20.52 -1.37
N ASP A 336 1.49 21.76 -1.85
CA ASP A 336 1.75 22.15 -3.23
C ASP A 336 3.25 22.38 -3.50
N VAL A 337 3.98 22.86 -2.48
CA VAL A 337 5.41 23.23 -2.59
C VAL A 337 6.14 22.81 -1.32
N VAL A 338 7.41 22.41 -1.46
CA VAL A 338 8.31 22.11 -0.34
C VAL A 338 9.50 23.07 -0.37
N ILE A 339 9.70 23.81 0.73
CA ILE A 339 10.91 24.57 1.00
C ILE A 339 11.79 23.70 1.91
N THR A 340 12.94 23.29 1.41
CA THR A 340 13.84 22.40 2.15
C THR A 340 15.32 22.71 1.93
N HIS A 341 16.14 22.27 2.88
CA HIS A 341 17.61 22.29 2.82
C HIS A 341 18.22 21.41 1.70
N GLY A 342 17.42 20.58 1.03
CA GLY A 342 17.88 19.72 -0.06
C GLY A 342 18.59 18.44 0.38
N GLY A 343 18.43 18.02 1.64
CA GLY A 343 18.93 16.72 2.12
C GLY A 343 18.37 15.56 1.29
N ASN A 344 19.20 14.56 1.00
CA ASN A 344 18.89 13.48 0.06
C ASN A 344 17.54 12.80 0.38
N ASN A 345 17.33 12.39 1.63
CA ASN A 345 16.07 11.79 2.05
C ASN A 345 14.87 12.72 1.83
N SER A 346 14.96 14.01 2.21
CA SER A 346 13.88 14.98 1.99
C SER A 346 13.55 15.19 0.51
N VAL A 347 14.56 15.22 -0.36
CA VAL A 347 14.37 15.29 -1.82
C VAL A 347 13.70 14.01 -2.32
N THR A 348 14.25 12.83 -2.00
CA THR A 348 13.71 11.55 -2.48
C THR A 348 12.29 11.28 -1.99
N GLU A 349 11.96 11.65 -0.73
CA GLU A 349 10.62 11.50 -0.16
C GLU A 349 9.62 12.42 -0.88
N THR A 350 10.02 13.66 -1.21
CA THR A 350 9.18 14.59 -1.99
C THR A 350 8.83 14.00 -3.36
N PHE A 351 9.83 13.45 -4.08
CA PHE A 351 9.60 12.79 -5.37
C PHE A 351 8.77 11.51 -5.24
N SER A 352 8.99 10.72 -4.19
CA SER A 352 8.29 9.45 -4.02
C SER A 352 6.84 9.62 -3.56
N CYS A 353 6.50 10.63 -2.77
CA CYS A 353 5.11 10.95 -2.41
C CYS A 353 4.31 11.43 -3.64
N ALA A 354 4.97 12.11 -4.59
CA ALA A 354 4.40 12.42 -5.90
C ALA A 354 4.24 11.18 -6.81
N LYS A 355 4.89 10.05 -6.47
CA LYS A 355 4.98 8.83 -7.28
C LYS A 355 3.87 7.80 -7.02
N HIS A 356 2.84 8.11 -6.22
CA HIS A 356 1.60 7.34 -6.26
C HIS A 356 0.83 7.70 -7.54
N ASN A 357 1.37 7.23 -8.66
CA ASN A 357 0.79 7.30 -10.00
C ASN A 357 0.39 5.87 -10.38
N PRO A 358 -0.84 5.42 -10.04
CA PRO A 358 -1.25 4.06 -10.31
C PRO A 358 -1.08 3.72 -11.79
N ASP A 359 -0.48 2.56 -12.08
CA ASP A 359 -0.42 2.03 -13.45
C ASP A 359 -1.82 1.68 -13.98
N VAL A 360 -2.75 1.42 -13.06
CA VAL A 360 -4.16 1.19 -13.32
C VAL A 360 -5.01 1.67 -12.15
N TYR A 361 -6.13 2.35 -12.43
CA TYR A 361 -7.16 2.62 -11.42
C TYR A 361 -8.20 1.49 -11.40
N ILE A 362 -8.75 1.16 -10.24
CA ILE A 362 -9.95 0.32 -10.14
C ILE A 362 -11.03 1.18 -9.53
N ILE A 363 -12.13 1.38 -10.25
CA ILE A 363 -13.24 2.26 -9.89
C ILE A 363 -14.44 1.39 -9.54
N ASP A 364 -14.92 1.47 -8.31
CA ASP A 364 -16.16 0.85 -7.80
C ASP A 364 -17.06 1.96 -7.28
N ASP A 365 -17.65 2.71 -8.22
CA ASP A 365 -18.52 3.86 -7.93
C ASP A 365 -19.69 3.90 -8.94
N PHE A 366 -20.87 4.30 -8.48
CA PHE A 366 -22.06 4.49 -9.30
C PHE A 366 -22.00 5.77 -10.14
N ILE A 367 -21.15 6.73 -9.73
CA ILE A 367 -20.92 7.99 -10.42
C ILE A 367 -19.42 8.11 -10.70
N GLY A 368 -19.02 8.12 -11.97
CA GLY A 368 -17.60 8.20 -12.33
C GLY A 368 -16.99 9.57 -12.00
N SER A 369 -15.97 9.62 -11.16
CA SER A 369 -15.18 10.84 -10.99
C SER A 369 -14.53 11.25 -12.32
N PRO A 370 -14.73 12.50 -12.81
CA PRO A 370 -14.17 12.97 -14.08
C PRO A 370 -12.66 12.76 -14.17
N ALA A 371 -11.93 13.06 -13.08
CA ALA A 371 -10.48 12.92 -13.00
C ALA A 371 -9.99 11.48 -13.16
N LEU A 372 -10.78 10.49 -12.71
CA LEU A 372 -10.42 9.07 -12.82
C LEU A 372 -10.79 8.50 -14.19
N ILE A 373 -11.99 8.79 -14.70
CA ILE A 373 -12.48 8.23 -15.96
C ILE A 373 -11.81 8.84 -17.19
N HIS A 374 -11.34 10.10 -17.08
CA HIS A 374 -10.55 10.79 -18.11
C HIS A 374 -9.05 10.81 -17.83
N SER A 375 -8.59 9.99 -16.88
CA SER A 375 -7.17 9.83 -16.65
C SER A 375 -6.45 9.31 -17.90
N THR A 376 -5.20 9.72 -18.09
CA THR A 376 -4.32 9.16 -19.13
C THR A 376 -3.87 7.73 -18.82
N LYS A 377 -4.11 7.25 -17.59
CA LYS A 377 -3.80 5.87 -17.20
C LYS A 377 -4.97 4.93 -17.48
N PRO A 378 -4.70 3.65 -17.78
CA PRO A 378 -5.73 2.63 -17.81
C PRO A 378 -6.55 2.60 -16.51
N TRP A 379 -7.84 2.30 -16.61
CA TRP A 379 -8.68 2.11 -15.45
C TRP A 379 -9.64 0.95 -15.67
N VAL A 380 -10.05 0.29 -14.59
CA VAL A 380 -10.98 -0.84 -14.59
C VAL A 380 -12.23 -0.42 -13.87
N PHE A 381 -13.38 -0.54 -14.51
CA PHE A 381 -14.64 -0.44 -13.80
C PHE A 381 -14.93 -1.78 -13.11
N LEU A 382 -15.15 -1.79 -11.81
CA LEU A 382 -15.55 -2.96 -11.04
C LEU A 382 -16.94 -2.69 -10.49
N PHE A 383 -17.89 -3.54 -10.85
CA PHE A 383 -19.27 -3.47 -10.38
C PHE A 383 -19.60 -4.64 -9.46
N SER A 384 -20.01 -4.33 -8.24
CA SER A 384 -20.27 -5.33 -7.19
C SER A 384 -21.75 -5.69 -7.02
N GLY A 385 -22.68 -5.11 -7.79
CA GLY A 385 -24.12 -5.44 -7.79
C GLY A 385 -24.55 -6.44 -8.88
N ASN A 386 -25.87 -6.66 -9.01
CA ASN A 386 -26.44 -7.51 -10.06
C ASN A 386 -26.09 -7.01 -11.49
N PRO A 387 -25.65 -7.88 -12.41
CA PRO A 387 -25.20 -7.47 -13.73
C PRO A 387 -26.24 -6.78 -14.62
N LEU A 388 -27.55 -6.90 -14.35
CA LEU A 388 -28.58 -6.18 -15.12
C LEU A 388 -28.38 -4.66 -15.08
N PHE A 389 -27.83 -4.13 -13.98
CA PHE A 389 -27.62 -2.69 -13.80
C PHE A 389 -26.60 -2.10 -14.77
N VAL A 390 -25.58 -2.89 -15.16
CA VAL A 390 -24.46 -2.44 -16.01
C VAL A 390 -24.48 -3.04 -17.41
N LEU A 391 -25.23 -4.13 -17.60
CA LEU A 391 -25.30 -4.89 -18.85
C LEU A 391 -26.77 -5.02 -19.29
N ARG A 392 -27.44 -3.87 -19.37
CA ARG A 392 -28.82 -3.74 -19.83
C ARG A 392 -28.98 -4.23 -21.28
N ASP A 393 -29.98 -5.08 -21.50
CA ASP A 393 -30.34 -5.61 -22.82
C ASP A 393 -31.85 -5.84 -22.88
N ASP A 394 -32.48 -5.58 -24.03
CA ASP A 394 -33.93 -5.73 -24.21
C ASP A 394 -34.39 -7.18 -24.02
N ARG A 395 -33.49 -8.16 -24.16
CA ARG A 395 -33.75 -9.58 -23.91
C ARG A 395 -33.79 -9.92 -22.42
N THR A 396 -33.26 -9.07 -21.55
CA THR A 396 -33.18 -9.25 -20.09
C THR A 396 -34.18 -8.37 -19.32
N PRO A 397 -34.60 -8.77 -18.11
CA PRO A 397 -35.50 -7.95 -17.28
C PRO A 397 -34.92 -6.56 -16.98
N PRO A 398 -35.78 -5.57 -16.68
CA PRO A 398 -35.33 -4.28 -16.18
C PRO A 398 -34.57 -4.43 -14.87
N GLU A 399 -33.48 -3.70 -14.75
CA GLU A 399 -32.69 -3.61 -13.53
C GLU A 399 -33.53 -3.13 -12.34
N CYS A 400 -33.28 -3.71 -11.16
CA CYS A 400 -33.97 -3.47 -9.89
C CYS A 400 -35.48 -3.77 -9.86
N SER A 401 -36.04 -4.38 -10.91
CA SER A 401 -37.48 -4.68 -10.98
C SER A 401 -37.88 -5.95 -10.23
N GLY A 402 -36.97 -6.92 -10.15
CA GLY A 402 -37.30 -8.28 -9.72
C GLY A 402 -38.30 -8.99 -10.63
N TYR A 403 -38.45 -8.55 -11.89
CA TYR A 403 -39.28 -9.23 -12.87
C TYR A 403 -38.62 -10.51 -13.38
N PRO A 404 -39.44 -11.51 -13.73
CA PRO A 404 -38.90 -12.78 -14.10
C PRO A 404 -38.30 -12.77 -15.50
N SER A 405 -37.32 -13.63 -15.79
CA SER A 405 -36.67 -13.67 -17.12
C SER A 405 -37.58 -14.09 -18.28
N ASN A 406 -38.70 -14.75 -17.97
CA ASN A 406 -39.79 -15.08 -18.89
C ASN A 406 -41.05 -14.21 -18.70
N GLY A 407 -40.91 -13.06 -18.04
CA GLY A 407 -42.00 -12.12 -17.75
C GLY A 407 -42.50 -11.33 -18.95
N ASP A 408 -43.53 -10.51 -18.69
CA ASP A 408 -44.18 -9.68 -19.69
C ASP A 408 -43.26 -8.56 -20.19
N ARG A 409 -43.03 -8.53 -21.50
CA ARG A 409 -42.16 -7.54 -22.16
C ARG A 409 -42.75 -6.14 -22.14
N GLN A 410 -44.08 -6.01 -22.06
CA GLN A 410 -44.72 -4.70 -21.95
C GLN A 410 -44.45 -4.09 -20.58
N GLU A 411 -44.64 -4.85 -19.49
CA GLU A 411 -44.31 -4.39 -18.13
C GLU A 411 -42.83 -4.02 -18.01
N TRP A 412 -41.95 -4.72 -18.72
CA TRP A 412 -40.53 -4.39 -18.74
C TRP A 412 -40.27 -3.03 -19.38
N GLN A 413 -40.94 -2.73 -20.49
CA GLN A 413 -40.80 -1.43 -21.17
C GLN A 413 -41.29 -0.30 -20.27
N GLU A 414 -42.47 -0.46 -19.66
CA GLU A 414 -43.06 0.52 -18.75
C GLU A 414 -42.13 0.81 -17.55
N PHE A 415 -41.55 -0.23 -16.94
CA PHE A 415 -40.59 -0.06 -15.84
C PHE A 415 -39.30 0.63 -16.30
N ARG A 416 -38.80 0.29 -17.49
CA ARG A 416 -37.59 0.93 -18.07
C ARG A 416 -37.81 2.41 -18.33
N GLU A 417 -38.98 2.81 -18.79
CA GLU A 417 -39.34 4.22 -18.98
C GLU A 417 -39.34 4.98 -17.65
N LEU A 418 -39.93 4.38 -16.60
CA LEU A 418 -39.91 4.94 -15.24
C LEU A 418 -38.48 5.08 -14.69
N SER A 419 -37.66 4.03 -14.83
CA SER A 419 -36.24 4.02 -14.43
C SER A 419 -35.46 5.12 -15.15
N ASN A 420 -35.57 5.21 -16.49
CA ASN A 420 -34.91 6.23 -17.29
C ASN A 420 -35.28 7.65 -16.84
N ASN A 421 -36.57 7.90 -16.58
CA ASN A 421 -37.04 9.21 -16.10
C ASN A 421 -36.48 9.56 -14.72
N MET A 422 -36.32 8.58 -13.82
CA MET A 422 -35.71 8.78 -12.51
C MET A 422 -34.24 9.21 -12.62
N PHE A 423 -33.45 8.50 -13.44
CA PHE A 423 -32.01 8.77 -13.59
C PHE A 423 -31.70 9.99 -14.45
N LYS A 424 -32.64 10.46 -15.28
CA LYS A 424 -32.45 11.63 -16.16
C LYS A 424 -32.01 12.87 -15.38
N LYS A 425 -32.66 13.18 -14.24
CA LYS A 425 -32.31 14.35 -13.42
C LYS A 425 -30.88 14.26 -12.85
N GLN A 426 -30.47 13.07 -12.43
CA GLN A 426 -29.12 12.83 -11.92
C GLN A 426 -28.08 12.92 -13.04
N SER A 427 -28.41 12.38 -14.22
CA SER A 427 -27.54 12.41 -15.41
C SER A 427 -27.33 13.83 -15.93
N ILE A 428 -28.36 14.69 -15.90
CA ILE A 428 -28.23 16.11 -16.24
C ILE A 428 -27.23 16.80 -15.30
N LYS A 429 -27.40 16.65 -13.99
CA LYS A 429 -26.48 17.24 -12.99
C LYS A 429 -25.06 16.72 -13.14
N TYR A 430 -24.92 15.42 -13.39
CA TYR A 430 -23.62 14.82 -13.63
C TYR A 430 -22.95 15.41 -14.88
N ASN A 431 -23.69 15.56 -15.97
CA ASN A 431 -23.19 16.16 -17.20
C ASN A 431 -22.91 17.67 -17.08
N GLU A 432 -23.64 18.40 -16.24
CA GLU A 432 -23.31 19.78 -15.87
C GLU A 432 -21.96 19.84 -15.15
N TRP A 433 -21.76 18.99 -14.14
CA TRP A 433 -20.48 18.88 -13.43
C TRP A 433 -19.32 18.51 -14.38
N MET A 434 -19.52 17.55 -15.30
CA MET A 434 -18.52 17.20 -16.32
C MET A 434 -18.12 18.41 -17.18
N LYS A 435 -19.09 19.24 -17.59
CA LYS A 435 -18.84 20.46 -18.37
C LYS A 435 -18.09 21.52 -17.58
N GLU A 436 -18.47 21.75 -16.32
CA GLU A 436 -17.80 22.69 -15.43
C GLU A 436 -16.32 22.35 -15.26
N GLU A 437 -16.01 21.06 -15.16
CA GLU A 437 -14.63 20.53 -15.04
C GLU A 437 -13.89 20.39 -16.38
N GLY A 438 -14.53 20.75 -17.50
CA GLY A 438 -13.91 20.71 -18.85
C GLY A 438 -13.80 19.32 -19.49
N PHE A 439 -14.59 18.35 -19.04
CA PHE A 439 -14.62 16.97 -19.56
C PHE A 439 -15.81 16.74 -20.51
N PRO A 440 -15.72 15.77 -21.45
CA PRO A 440 -16.84 15.43 -22.33
C PRO A 440 -18.00 14.83 -21.53
N VAL A 441 -19.23 15.18 -21.90
CA VAL A 441 -20.43 14.66 -21.25
C VAL A 441 -20.69 13.20 -21.56
N ASN A 442 -21.29 12.48 -20.62
CA ASN A 442 -21.75 11.11 -20.79
C ASN A 442 -23.19 11.09 -21.35
N ASN A 443 -23.70 9.91 -21.69
CA ASN A 443 -25.07 9.72 -22.19
C ASN A 443 -26.11 10.29 -21.19
N GLU A 444 -27.16 10.94 -21.69
CA GLU A 444 -28.21 11.62 -20.91
C GLU A 444 -28.98 10.71 -19.94
N ASN A 445 -28.85 9.38 -20.09
CA ASN A 445 -29.56 8.40 -19.27
C ASN A 445 -28.63 7.43 -18.51
N ASN A 446 -27.32 7.71 -18.41
CA ASN A 446 -26.40 6.82 -17.70
C ASN A 446 -25.24 7.57 -17.03
N THR A 447 -25.15 7.45 -15.71
CA THR A 447 -24.03 8.00 -14.92
C THR A 447 -22.94 6.98 -14.60
N LEU A 448 -23.15 5.70 -14.96
CA LEU A 448 -22.20 4.65 -14.67
C LEU A 448 -20.94 4.80 -15.51
N PRO A 449 -19.76 4.61 -14.91
CA PRO A 449 -18.52 4.49 -15.65
C PRO A 449 -18.58 3.29 -16.60
N ASN A 450 -18.04 3.45 -17.81
CA ASN A 450 -17.74 2.33 -18.69
C ASN A 450 -16.30 2.45 -19.18
N SER A 451 -15.44 1.58 -18.68
CA SER A 451 -14.02 1.63 -19.00
C SER A 451 -13.78 1.22 -20.45
N PRO A 452 -12.99 2.01 -21.21
CA PRO A 452 -12.53 1.58 -22.53
C PRO A 452 -11.45 0.50 -22.45
N PHE A 453 -10.94 0.14 -21.27
CA PHE A 453 -9.88 -0.83 -21.07
C PHE A 453 -10.39 -2.19 -20.57
N LEU A 454 -11.10 -2.21 -19.44
CA LEU A 454 -11.64 -3.42 -18.84
C LEU A 454 -12.78 -3.08 -17.86
N ASN A 455 -13.86 -3.84 -17.92
CA ASN A 455 -14.97 -3.79 -16.98
C ASN A 455 -15.10 -5.16 -16.31
N MET A 456 -15.46 -5.20 -15.03
CA MET A 456 -15.54 -6.40 -14.22
C MET A 456 -16.81 -6.41 -13.39
N TYR A 457 -17.43 -7.58 -13.21
CA TYR A 457 -18.51 -7.76 -12.24
C TYR A 457 -18.50 -9.16 -11.63
N GLY A 458 -19.07 -9.28 -10.43
CA GLY A 458 -19.11 -10.52 -9.65
C GLY A 458 -20.48 -11.17 -9.68
N PHE A 459 -20.65 -12.26 -10.42
CA PHE A 459 -21.88 -13.03 -10.46
C PHE A 459 -21.64 -14.49 -10.92
N PRO A 460 -22.14 -15.53 -10.21
CA PRO A 460 -21.94 -16.93 -10.57
C PRO A 460 -22.46 -17.29 -11.96
N GLU A 461 -21.79 -18.21 -12.66
CA GLU A 461 -22.11 -18.54 -14.08
C GLU A 461 -23.53 -19.05 -14.22
N GLU A 462 -23.94 -19.86 -13.26
CA GLU A 462 -25.25 -20.50 -13.21
C GLU A 462 -26.38 -19.50 -12.94
N LEU A 463 -26.05 -18.32 -12.41
CA LEU A 463 -26.99 -17.24 -12.15
C LEU A 463 -26.93 -16.16 -13.24
N ASP A 464 -25.82 -16.00 -13.96
CA ASP A 464 -25.68 -14.97 -14.99
C ASP A 464 -26.72 -15.11 -16.11
N TYR A 465 -26.97 -14.00 -16.78
CA TYR A 465 -27.88 -13.83 -17.90
C TYR A 465 -27.21 -14.10 -19.25
N THR A 466 -26.07 -14.80 -19.24
CA THR A 466 -25.31 -15.12 -20.46
C THR A 466 -26.07 -16.04 -21.43
N ASP A 467 -27.12 -16.70 -20.94
CA ASP A 467 -28.09 -17.46 -21.74
C ASP A 467 -29.05 -16.55 -22.53
N LEU A 468 -29.30 -15.33 -22.05
CA LEU A 468 -30.23 -14.37 -22.66
C LEU A 468 -29.51 -13.25 -23.42
N ARG A 469 -28.31 -12.88 -22.98
CA ARG A 469 -27.48 -11.85 -23.61
C ARG A 469 -26.01 -12.27 -23.69
N PRO A 470 -25.28 -11.94 -24.76
CA PRO A 470 -23.85 -12.18 -24.81
C PRO A 470 -23.12 -11.28 -23.80
N LEU A 471 -21.94 -11.72 -23.35
CA LEU A 471 -21.02 -10.89 -22.58
C LEU A 471 -20.32 -9.91 -23.54
N PRO A 472 -20.44 -8.58 -23.37
CA PRO A 472 -19.80 -7.64 -24.28
C PRO A 472 -18.27 -7.71 -24.25
N GLU A 473 -17.64 -7.18 -25.31
CA GLU A 473 -16.19 -7.04 -25.33
C GLU A 473 -15.68 -6.22 -24.13
N LYS A 474 -14.49 -6.56 -23.63
CA LYS A 474 -13.84 -5.92 -22.47
C LYS A 474 -14.61 -6.04 -21.16
N TRP A 475 -15.64 -6.88 -21.08
CA TRP A 475 -16.27 -7.28 -19.82
C TRP A 475 -15.71 -8.62 -19.34
N LEU A 476 -15.40 -8.69 -18.05
CA LEU A 476 -14.91 -9.88 -17.38
C LEU A 476 -15.82 -10.22 -16.19
N ARG A 477 -16.56 -11.30 -16.33
CA ARG A 477 -17.29 -11.93 -15.25
C ARG A 477 -16.32 -12.65 -14.30
N VAL A 478 -16.52 -12.49 -13.00
CA VAL A 478 -15.93 -13.35 -11.96
C VAL A 478 -17.06 -13.96 -11.15
N ASP A 479 -16.94 -15.21 -10.68
CA ASP A 479 -18.07 -15.84 -9.96
C ASP A 479 -18.32 -15.20 -8.59
N THR A 480 -17.25 -14.74 -7.93
CA THR A 480 -17.32 -14.09 -6.62
C THR A 480 -16.05 -13.29 -6.32
N PHE A 481 -16.21 -12.25 -5.49
CA PHE A 481 -15.12 -11.42 -4.94
C PHE A 481 -14.57 -11.96 -3.61
N MET A 482 -14.77 -13.24 -3.29
CA MET A 482 -14.29 -13.85 -2.04
C MET A 482 -12.79 -13.61 -1.77
N ARG A 483 -12.50 -13.18 -0.55
CA ARG A 483 -11.14 -12.94 -0.03
C ARG A 483 -10.55 -14.24 0.54
N LYS A 484 -9.27 -14.50 0.30
CA LYS A 484 -8.51 -15.52 1.07
C LYS A 484 -7.88 -14.86 2.29
N GLY A 485 -8.11 -15.41 3.48
CA GLY A 485 -7.22 -15.17 4.64
C GLY A 485 -7.68 -14.17 5.69
N GLU A 486 -8.96 -14.10 6.03
CA GLU A 486 -9.35 -13.43 7.29
C GLU A 486 -8.77 -14.20 8.49
N LYS A 487 -7.97 -13.48 9.30
CA LYS A 487 -7.28 -13.99 10.50
C LYS A 487 -8.20 -14.22 11.69
N GLN A 488 -9.43 -13.72 11.64
CA GLN A 488 -10.38 -13.86 12.74
C GLN A 488 -10.90 -15.31 12.76
N GLU A 489 -10.67 -15.98 13.88
CA GLU A 489 -11.30 -17.27 14.17
C GLU A 489 -12.73 -17.02 14.66
N PHE A 490 -13.69 -17.76 14.12
CA PHE A 490 -15.05 -17.78 14.60
C PHE A 490 -15.36 -19.19 15.08
N GLN A 491 -15.81 -19.31 16.32
CA GLN A 491 -16.30 -20.56 16.88
C GLN A 491 -17.78 -20.42 17.16
N ILE A 492 -18.56 -21.42 16.75
CA ILE A 492 -19.97 -21.51 17.09
C ILE A 492 -20.07 -21.71 18.62
N PRO A 493 -21.01 -21.03 19.31
CA PRO A 493 -21.22 -21.24 20.74
C PRO A 493 -21.48 -22.72 21.08
N ASP A 494 -20.98 -23.20 22.21
CA ASP A 494 -21.04 -24.62 22.60
C ASP A 494 -22.48 -25.18 22.58
N LYS A 495 -23.45 -24.41 23.08
CA LYS A 495 -24.91 -24.75 23.05
C LYS A 495 -25.45 -25.04 21.64
N PHE A 496 -24.81 -24.51 20.60
CA PHE A 496 -25.18 -24.68 19.19
C PHE A 496 -24.34 -25.76 18.51
N ARG A 497 -23.15 -26.04 19.03
CA ARG A 497 -22.28 -27.13 18.61
C ARG A 497 -22.81 -28.49 19.09
N ASP A 498 -23.33 -28.55 20.31
CA ASP A 498 -23.81 -29.78 20.96
C ASP A 498 -25.24 -30.20 20.54
N ARG A 499 -25.76 -29.65 19.43
CA ARG A 499 -27.09 -29.98 18.92
C ARG A 499 -27.12 -31.40 18.33
N ASP A 500 -28.28 -32.06 18.43
CA ASP A 500 -28.55 -33.30 17.69
C ASP A 500 -28.67 -32.97 16.19
N ILE A 501 -27.61 -33.22 15.41
CA ILE A 501 -27.50 -32.84 13.99
C ILE A 501 -28.56 -33.54 13.13
N GLU A 502 -29.07 -34.69 13.54
CA GLU A 502 -30.14 -35.41 12.84
C GLU A 502 -31.50 -34.73 13.05
N LYS A 503 -31.71 -34.05 14.18
CA LYS A 503 -32.97 -33.37 14.52
C LYS A 503 -32.95 -31.86 14.32
N SER A 504 -31.77 -31.24 14.34
CA SER A 504 -31.62 -29.78 14.33
C SER A 504 -30.48 -29.31 13.43
N LYS A 505 -30.84 -28.51 12.42
CA LYS A 505 -29.93 -27.87 11.48
C LYS A 505 -29.56 -26.47 11.95
N LEU A 506 -28.53 -25.88 11.33
CA LEU A 506 -28.04 -24.56 11.65
C LEU A 506 -28.40 -23.58 10.52
N ILE A 507 -29.08 -22.49 10.87
CA ILE A 507 -29.55 -21.48 9.91
C ILE A 507 -28.84 -20.16 10.21
N TYR A 508 -28.46 -19.43 9.16
CA TYR A 508 -27.91 -18.08 9.31
C TYR A 508 -28.91 -17.03 8.81
N LEU A 509 -29.27 -16.07 9.66
CA LEU A 509 -30.10 -14.92 9.31
C LEU A 509 -29.23 -13.66 9.22
N SER A 510 -29.18 -13.03 8.04
CA SER A 510 -28.48 -11.76 7.82
C SER A 510 -29.15 -10.91 6.74
N LEU A 511 -29.74 -9.78 7.14
CA LEU A 511 -30.33 -8.81 6.20
C LEU A 511 -29.34 -7.70 5.80
N GLY A 512 -28.05 -7.86 6.10
CA GLY A 512 -27.03 -6.83 5.89
C GLY A 512 -27.22 -5.60 6.80
N SER A 513 -26.28 -4.65 6.75
CA SER A 513 -26.27 -3.51 7.66
C SER A 513 -27.52 -2.63 7.55
N MET A 514 -28.02 -2.40 6.33
CA MET A 514 -29.20 -1.57 6.10
C MET A 514 -30.51 -2.32 6.41
N GLY A 515 -30.61 -3.60 6.04
CA GLY A 515 -31.83 -4.37 6.30
C GLY A 515 -32.04 -4.65 7.79
N SER A 516 -30.97 -5.00 8.50
CA SER A 516 -31.05 -5.22 9.96
C SER A 516 -31.27 -3.92 10.76
N ALA A 517 -31.21 -2.74 10.14
CA ALA A 517 -31.59 -1.48 10.78
C ALA A 517 -33.12 -1.36 10.97
N ASN A 518 -33.92 -2.12 10.21
CA ASN A 518 -35.36 -2.21 10.42
C ASN A 518 -35.66 -3.18 11.58
N VAL A 519 -35.71 -2.63 12.80
CA VAL A 519 -35.91 -3.38 14.05
C VAL A 519 -37.23 -4.17 14.04
N ASP A 520 -38.32 -3.60 13.50
CA ASP A 520 -39.62 -4.28 13.47
C ASP A 520 -39.59 -5.50 12.55
N LEU A 521 -38.92 -5.39 11.40
CA LEU A 521 -38.69 -6.54 10.52
C LEU A 521 -37.84 -7.61 11.20
N MET A 522 -36.75 -7.21 11.90
CA MET A 522 -35.91 -8.17 12.63
C MET A 522 -36.69 -8.87 13.74
N LYS A 523 -37.48 -8.14 14.55
CA LYS A 523 -38.37 -8.70 15.58
C LYS A 523 -39.38 -9.68 14.99
N ARG A 524 -39.98 -9.33 13.86
CA ARG A 524 -40.92 -10.20 13.14
C ARG A 524 -40.26 -11.52 12.72
N LEU A 525 -39.10 -11.45 12.07
CA LEU A 525 -38.40 -12.64 11.60
C LEU A 525 -37.92 -13.51 12.76
N VAL A 526 -37.32 -12.91 13.80
CA VAL A 526 -36.92 -13.63 15.03
C VAL A 526 -38.13 -14.27 15.71
N SER A 527 -39.28 -13.60 15.77
CA SER A 527 -40.51 -14.17 16.33
C SER A 527 -40.98 -15.40 15.57
N ILE A 528 -41.06 -15.35 14.24
CA ILE A 528 -41.42 -16.51 13.41
C ILE A 528 -40.41 -17.65 13.59
N LEU A 529 -39.12 -17.31 13.50
CA LEU A 529 -38.02 -18.26 13.58
C LEU A 529 -37.85 -18.89 14.98
N SER A 530 -38.37 -18.27 16.04
CA SER A 530 -38.37 -18.83 17.40
C SER A 530 -39.16 -20.13 17.49
N LYS A 531 -40.11 -20.34 16.57
CA LYS A 531 -40.96 -21.53 16.49
C LYS A 531 -40.32 -22.67 15.68
N SER A 532 -39.15 -22.43 15.08
CA SER A 532 -38.41 -23.46 14.37
C SER A 532 -37.70 -24.41 15.36
N GLN A 533 -37.69 -25.70 15.04
CA GLN A 533 -36.88 -26.71 15.73
C GLN A 533 -35.35 -26.55 15.49
N HIS A 534 -34.97 -25.68 14.56
CA HIS A 534 -33.58 -25.46 14.16
C HIS A 534 -32.89 -24.40 15.02
N LYS A 535 -31.56 -24.43 14.99
CA LYS A 535 -30.70 -23.44 15.66
C LYS A 535 -30.35 -22.32 14.70
N ILE A 536 -30.36 -21.08 15.18
CA ILE A 536 -30.26 -19.90 14.31
C ILE A 536 -29.16 -18.96 14.79
N ILE A 537 -28.24 -18.63 13.89
CA ILE A 537 -27.25 -17.58 14.06
C ILE A 537 -27.81 -16.30 13.45
N VAL A 538 -27.91 -15.23 14.23
CA VAL A 538 -28.51 -13.95 13.81
C VAL A 538 -27.44 -12.87 13.75
N SER A 539 -27.26 -12.24 12.60
CA SER A 539 -26.53 -10.98 12.48
C SER A 539 -27.48 -9.83 12.81
N LYS A 540 -27.41 -9.33 14.04
CA LYS A 540 -28.47 -8.47 14.62
C LYS A 540 -28.48 -7.05 14.06
N GLY A 541 -27.37 -6.57 13.50
CA GLY A 541 -27.22 -5.23 12.94
C GLY A 541 -27.03 -4.13 13.99
N LEU A 542 -27.02 -2.88 13.51
CA LEU A 542 -26.69 -1.67 14.29
C LEU A 542 -27.56 -1.52 15.56
N PHE A 543 -28.84 -1.87 15.46
CA PHE A 543 -29.81 -1.73 16.56
C PHE A 543 -30.12 -3.08 17.23
N GLY A 544 -29.19 -4.04 17.15
CA GLY A 544 -29.41 -5.39 17.65
C GLY A 544 -29.75 -5.44 19.14
N ASP A 545 -29.27 -4.50 19.95
CA ASP A 545 -29.50 -4.49 21.40
C ASP A 545 -30.92 -4.03 21.80
N THR A 546 -31.78 -3.72 20.81
CA THR A 546 -33.16 -3.27 21.03
C THR A 546 -34.20 -4.40 21.00
N TYR A 547 -33.76 -5.64 20.78
CA TYR A 547 -34.61 -6.83 20.80
C TYR A 547 -33.85 -8.05 21.29
N GLU A 548 -34.58 -8.99 21.87
CA GLU A 548 -34.02 -10.24 22.39
C GLU A 548 -34.17 -11.38 21.39
N LEU A 549 -33.28 -12.37 21.55
CA LEU A 549 -33.27 -13.59 20.76
C LEU A 549 -33.86 -14.74 21.58
N ALA A 550 -34.62 -15.62 20.92
CA ALA A 550 -35.20 -16.80 21.57
C ALA A 550 -34.15 -17.87 21.92
N ASP A 551 -34.51 -18.86 22.73
CA ASP A 551 -33.60 -19.91 23.22
C ASP A 551 -32.91 -20.75 22.13
N ASN A 552 -33.54 -20.85 20.96
CA ASN A 552 -33.00 -21.52 19.77
C ASN A 552 -32.06 -20.63 18.93
N MET A 553 -31.80 -19.40 19.37
CA MET A 553 -31.01 -18.42 18.63
C MET A 553 -29.79 -17.92 19.40
N TRP A 554 -28.77 -17.55 18.65
CA TRP A 554 -27.60 -16.82 19.13
C TRP A 554 -27.25 -15.77 18.10
N GLY A 555 -26.74 -14.62 18.53
CA GLY A 555 -26.39 -13.56 17.58
C GLY A 555 -25.67 -12.41 18.24
N GLU A 556 -24.95 -11.69 17.41
CA GLU A 556 -24.21 -10.47 17.76
C GLU A 556 -24.59 -9.37 16.80
N ASN A 557 -24.31 -8.11 17.14
CA ASN A 557 -24.60 -6.97 16.26
C ASN A 557 -23.85 -7.08 14.92
N SER A 558 -22.69 -7.74 14.91
CA SER A 558 -21.95 -8.11 13.70
C SER A 558 -21.40 -9.52 13.83
N VAL A 559 -21.67 -10.36 12.82
CA VAL A 559 -21.23 -11.76 12.76
C VAL A 559 -20.33 -11.94 11.52
N PRO A 560 -19.17 -12.62 11.63
CA PRO A 560 -18.25 -12.81 10.50
C PRO A 560 -18.82 -13.79 9.47
N GLN A 561 -19.64 -13.29 8.55
CA GLN A 561 -20.41 -14.06 7.55
C GLN A 561 -19.57 -15.11 6.82
N THR A 562 -18.40 -14.73 6.30
CA THR A 562 -17.47 -15.62 5.57
C THR A 562 -17.03 -16.86 6.37
N LYS A 563 -17.05 -16.78 7.71
CA LYS A 563 -16.72 -17.88 8.63
C LYS A 563 -17.94 -18.68 9.05
N VAL A 564 -19.11 -18.05 9.09
CA VAL A 564 -20.38 -18.70 9.43
C VAL A 564 -20.93 -19.51 8.26
N LEU A 565 -20.86 -18.98 7.04
CA LEU A 565 -21.42 -19.61 5.84
C LEU A 565 -20.99 -21.07 5.64
N PRO A 566 -19.72 -21.49 5.83
CA PRO A 566 -19.33 -22.89 5.70
C PRO A 566 -20.03 -23.83 6.70
N LEU A 567 -20.43 -23.32 7.86
CA LEU A 567 -20.91 -24.10 9.01
C LEU A 567 -22.43 -24.29 9.03
N VAL A 568 -23.18 -23.47 8.28
CA VAL A 568 -24.64 -23.49 8.27
C VAL A 568 -25.20 -24.35 7.14
N ASP A 569 -26.48 -24.69 7.26
CA ASP A 569 -27.22 -25.55 6.33
C ASP A 569 -28.09 -24.73 5.37
N VAL A 570 -28.67 -23.62 5.83
CA VAL A 570 -29.48 -22.66 5.04
C VAL A 570 -29.14 -21.23 5.44
N VAL A 571 -29.22 -20.33 4.48
CA VAL A 571 -29.04 -18.88 4.70
C VAL A 571 -30.34 -18.13 4.39
N ILE A 572 -30.78 -17.27 5.31
CA ILE A 572 -31.85 -16.30 5.09
C ILE A 572 -31.16 -14.95 4.92
N THR A 573 -31.31 -14.35 3.74
CA THR A 573 -30.60 -13.13 3.37
C THR A 573 -31.51 -12.11 2.69
N HIS A 574 -31.20 -10.83 2.82
CA HIS A 574 -31.83 -9.77 2.04
C HIS A 574 -31.51 -9.82 0.54
N GLY A 575 -30.50 -10.59 0.11
CA GLY A 575 -30.19 -10.74 -1.32
C GLY A 575 -29.21 -9.72 -1.90
N GLY A 576 -28.47 -8.98 -1.06
CA GLY A 576 -27.36 -8.17 -1.55
C GLY A 576 -26.32 -9.04 -2.28
N ASN A 577 -25.80 -8.56 -3.41
CA ASN A 577 -25.06 -9.40 -4.36
C ASN A 577 -23.86 -10.13 -3.72
N ASN A 578 -23.08 -9.47 -2.86
CA ASN A 578 -21.98 -10.11 -2.14
C ASN A 578 -22.46 -11.29 -1.28
N SER A 579 -23.55 -11.13 -0.53
CA SER A 579 -24.10 -12.21 0.29
C SER A 579 -24.60 -13.38 -0.55
N VAL A 580 -25.22 -13.10 -1.69
CA VAL A 580 -25.68 -14.12 -2.65
C VAL A 580 -24.49 -14.89 -3.21
N THR A 581 -23.48 -14.20 -3.73
CA THR A 581 -22.31 -14.86 -4.34
C THR A 581 -21.47 -15.63 -3.32
N GLU A 582 -21.31 -15.13 -2.09
CA GLU A 582 -20.61 -15.85 -1.00
C GLU A 582 -21.37 -17.10 -0.55
N THR A 583 -22.69 -16.99 -0.39
CA THR A 583 -23.56 -18.11 -0.01
C THR A 583 -23.54 -19.20 -1.10
N PHE A 584 -23.65 -18.79 -2.36
CA PHE A 584 -23.53 -19.67 -3.51
C PHE A 584 -22.16 -20.36 -3.55
N SER A 585 -21.09 -19.63 -3.27
CA SER A 585 -19.72 -20.16 -3.22
C SER A 585 -19.45 -21.12 -2.05
N CYS A 586 -20.30 -21.11 -1.03
CA CYS A 586 -20.30 -22.11 0.04
C CYS A 586 -21.23 -23.30 -0.25
N GLY A 587 -21.92 -23.29 -1.40
CA GLY A 587 -22.87 -24.32 -1.81
C GLY A 587 -24.07 -24.41 -0.90
N LYS A 588 -24.51 -23.28 -0.34
CA LYS A 588 -25.61 -23.25 0.62
C LYS A 588 -26.90 -22.81 -0.09
N PRO A 589 -28.02 -23.52 0.12
CA PRO A 589 -29.33 -23.04 -0.28
C PRO A 589 -29.68 -21.77 0.49
N MET A 590 -30.49 -20.90 -0.13
CA MET A 590 -30.86 -19.62 0.47
C MET A 590 -32.32 -19.24 0.28
N ILE A 591 -32.88 -18.60 1.32
CA ILE A 591 -34.13 -17.86 1.25
C ILE A 591 -33.76 -16.39 1.10
N ILE A 592 -34.28 -15.74 0.08
CA ILE A 592 -33.97 -14.35 -0.25
C ILE A 592 -35.19 -13.49 0.00
N MET A 593 -35.01 -12.48 0.84
CA MET A 593 -36.02 -11.53 1.28
C MET A 593 -35.64 -10.11 0.85
N PRO A 594 -35.84 -9.75 -0.43
CA PRO A 594 -35.35 -8.49 -0.98
C PRO A 594 -36.04 -7.27 -0.36
N LEU A 595 -35.26 -6.22 -0.13
CA LEU A 595 -35.72 -4.97 0.48
C LEU A 595 -35.65 -3.79 -0.49
N CYS A 596 -34.60 -3.70 -1.31
CA CYS A 596 -34.45 -2.60 -2.27
C CYS A 596 -33.49 -2.93 -3.42
N GLY A 597 -33.61 -2.18 -4.51
CA GLY A 597 -32.64 -2.16 -5.60
C GLY A 597 -32.40 -3.53 -6.25
N ASP A 598 -31.14 -3.85 -6.50
CA ASP A 598 -30.70 -5.06 -7.20
C ASP A 598 -30.98 -6.37 -6.42
N GLN A 599 -31.34 -6.26 -5.14
CA GLN A 599 -31.76 -7.40 -4.32
C GLN A 599 -32.99 -8.09 -4.91
N TYR A 600 -33.91 -7.33 -5.50
CA TYR A 600 -35.10 -7.89 -6.15
C TYR A 600 -34.71 -8.80 -7.33
N ASP A 601 -33.74 -8.38 -8.13
CA ASP A 601 -33.24 -9.14 -9.27
C ASP A 601 -32.48 -10.38 -8.81
N ASN A 602 -31.62 -10.25 -7.80
CA ASN A 602 -30.91 -11.38 -7.22
C ASN A 602 -31.86 -12.43 -6.65
N ALA A 603 -32.88 -11.99 -5.91
CA ALA A 603 -33.92 -12.87 -5.36
C ALA A 603 -34.66 -13.62 -6.46
N GLN A 604 -35.10 -12.90 -7.49
CA GLN A 604 -35.81 -13.48 -8.61
C GLN A 604 -34.95 -14.48 -9.39
N ARG A 605 -33.69 -14.10 -9.69
CA ARG A 605 -32.79 -14.95 -10.49
C ARG A 605 -32.42 -16.25 -9.78
N VAL A 606 -32.12 -16.19 -8.49
CA VAL A 606 -31.85 -17.39 -7.67
C VAL A 606 -33.08 -18.30 -7.59
N HIS A 607 -34.27 -17.72 -7.43
CA HIS A 607 -35.52 -18.46 -7.41
C HIS A 607 -35.79 -19.17 -8.74
N GLU A 608 -35.69 -18.45 -9.86
CA GLU A 608 -35.89 -19.00 -11.21
C GLU A 608 -34.92 -20.09 -11.58
N LYS A 609 -33.64 -19.90 -11.24
CA LYS A 609 -32.62 -20.91 -11.49
C LYS A 609 -32.70 -22.05 -10.48
N GLY A 610 -33.64 -22.04 -9.54
CA GLY A 610 -33.88 -23.11 -8.58
C GLY A 610 -32.68 -23.34 -7.66
N PHE A 611 -32.02 -22.28 -7.21
CA PHE A 611 -30.94 -22.32 -6.20
C PHE A 611 -31.39 -21.80 -4.83
N GLY A 612 -32.61 -21.31 -4.72
CA GLY A 612 -33.19 -20.78 -3.50
C GLY A 612 -34.66 -20.38 -3.66
N ILE A 613 -35.21 -19.74 -2.63
CA ILE A 613 -36.62 -19.31 -2.60
C ILE A 613 -36.68 -17.80 -2.36
N ARG A 614 -37.44 -17.08 -3.18
CA ARG A 614 -37.77 -15.67 -2.94
C ARG A 614 -39.01 -15.59 -2.04
N LEU A 615 -38.92 -14.83 -0.95
CA LEU A 615 -40.07 -14.50 -0.08
C LEU A 615 -40.16 -12.99 0.12
N ASN A 616 -41.39 -12.48 0.31
CA ASN A 616 -41.56 -11.08 0.72
C ASN A 616 -41.34 -10.95 2.24
N PRO A 617 -40.34 -10.18 2.72
CA PRO A 617 -40.03 -10.09 4.15
C PRO A 617 -41.19 -9.56 5.01
N HIS A 618 -42.02 -8.68 4.45
CA HIS A 618 -43.10 -8.02 5.15
C HIS A 618 -44.40 -8.84 5.14
N ASN A 619 -44.62 -9.61 4.07
CA ASN A 619 -45.91 -10.26 3.82
C ASN A 619 -45.89 -11.80 3.92
N CYS A 620 -44.71 -12.45 3.94
CA CYS A 620 -44.67 -13.92 4.06
C CYS A 620 -45.30 -14.39 5.37
N SER A 621 -46.20 -15.35 5.32
CA SER A 621 -46.74 -15.95 6.53
C SER A 621 -45.67 -16.72 7.31
N GLU A 622 -45.94 -16.95 8.59
CA GLU A 622 -45.11 -17.81 9.45
C GLU A 622 -44.90 -19.20 8.84
N GLN A 623 -45.99 -19.82 8.37
CA GLN A 623 -45.95 -21.15 7.77
C GLN A 623 -45.12 -21.17 6.49
N GLU A 624 -45.27 -20.16 5.62
CA GLU A 624 -44.48 -20.09 4.38
C GLU A 624 -42.97 -20.02 4.63
N LEU A 625 -42.53 -19.26 5.66
CA LEU A 625 -41.11 -19.17 5.99
C LEU A 625 -40.59 -20.49 6.56
N LEU A 626 -41.32 -21.09 7.50
CA LEU A 626 -40.91 -22.36 8.13
C LEU A 626 -40.89 -23.51 7.12
N ASP A 627 -41.93 -23.63 6.29
CA ASP A 627 -42.01 -24.65 5.22
C ASP A 627 -40.90 -24.47 4.18
N SER A 628 -40.55 -23.22 3.85
CA SER A 628 -39.46 -22.94 2.91
C SER A 628 -38.10 -23.40 3.46
N ILE A 629 -37.87 -23.23 4.76
CA ILE A 629 -36.67 -23.72 5.44
C ILE A 629 -36.62 -25.25 5.35
N ASP A 630 -37.68 -25.93 5.77
CA ASP A 630 -37.75 -27.39 5.78
C ASP A 630 -37.62 -27.97 4.37
N LYS A 631 -38.25 -27.33 3.37
CA LYS A 631 -38.11 -27.71 1.96
C LYS A 631 -36.65 -27.66 1.52
N LEU A 632 -35.96 -26.54 1.74
CA LEU A 632 -34.56 -26.38 1.33
C LEU A 632 -33.61 -27.34 2.06
N LEU A 633 -33.86 -27.61 3.35
CA LEU A 633 -33.07 -28.56 4.14
C LEU A 633 -33.21 -30.00 3.64
N ASN A 634 -34.38 -30.36 3.09
CA ASN A 634 -34.68 -31.71 2.63
C ASN A 634 -34.51 -31.91 1.11
N ASP A 635 -34.26 -30.84 0.35
CA ASP A 635 -34.09 -30.89 -1.11
C ASP A 635 -32.73 -31.49 -1.51
N LYS A 636 -32.72 -32.79 -1.83
CA LYS A 636 -31.52 -33.52 -2.26
C LYS A 636 -31.07 -33.12 -3.67
N GLU A 637 -32.01 -32.76 -4.54
CA GLU A 637 -31.69 -32.37 -5.92
C GLU A 637 -30.99 -31.02 -5.94
N LEU A 638 -31.47 -30.06 -5.15
CA LEU A 638 -30.82 -28.76 -4.96
C LEU A 638 -29.40 -28.92 -4.40
N LYS A 639 -29.20 -29.76 -3.38
CA LYS A 639 -27.86 -30.02 -2.83
C LYS A 639 -26.91 -30.61 -3.89
N HIS A 640 -27.41 -31.53 -4.71
CA HIS A 640 -26.62 -32.07 -5.83
C HIS A 640 -26.28 -30.98 -6.85
N LYS A 641 -27.27 -30.16 -7.23
CA LYS A 641 -27.10 -29.04 -8.18
C LYS A 641 -26.06 -28.03 -7.70
N LEU A 642 -26.14 -27.62 -6.43
CA LEU A 642 -25.15 -26.74 -5.79
C LEU A 642 -23.75 -27.37 -5.79
N SER A 643 -23.63 -28.67 -5.50
CA SER A 643 -22.33 -29.36 -5.55
C SER A 643 -21.73 -29.39 -6.95
N VAL A 644 -22.54 -29.51 -8.00
CA VAL A 644 -22.06 -29.45 -9.39
C VAL A 644 -21.59 -28.04 -9.74
N ALA A 645 -22.39 -27.02 -9.43
CA ALA A 645 -22.05 -25.61 -9.66
C ALA A 645 -20.74 -25.21 -8.97
N LEU A 646 -20.57 -25.61 -7.70
CA LEU A 646 -19.35 -25.35 -6.93
C LEU A 646 -18.06 -25.87 -7.58
N LYS A 647 -18.11 -26.99 -8.30
CA LYS A 647 -16.92 -27.54 -8.99
C LYS A 647 -16.49 -26.67 -10.17
N GLN A 648 -17.40 -25.87 -10.73
CA GLN A 648 -17.17 -25.02 -11.90
C GLN A 648 -16.80 -23.58 -11.50
N LEU A 649 -17.00 -23.23 -10.24
CA LEU A 649 -16.81 -21.90 -9.69
C LEU A 649 -15.34 -21.45 -9.74
N LYS A 650 -15.12 -20.26 -10.31
CA LYS A 650 -13.83 -19.59 -10.51
C LYS A 650 -13.85 -18.24 -9.77
N PRO A 651 -13.43 -18.21 -8.50
CA PRO A 651 -13.28 -16.96 -7.76
C PRO A 651 -12.27 -16.03 -8.43
N ILE A 652 -12.38 -14.73 -8.17
CA ILE A 652 -11.50 -13.71 -8.76
C ILE A 652 -10.00 -14.06 -8.63
N TYR A 653 -9.55 -14.58 -7.48
CA TYR A 653 -8.14 -14.93 -7.29
C TYR A 653 -7.66 -16.06 -8.23
N MET A 654 -8.54 -16.99 -8.62
CA MET A 654 -8.19 -18.05 -9.57
C MET A 654 -8.08 -17.50 -10.99
N ILE A 655 -9.02 -16.65 -11.41
CA ILE A 655 -9.03 -16.02 -12.73
C ILE A 655 -7.79 -15.14 -12.90
N VAL A 656 -7.49 -14.31 -11.89
CA VAL A 656 -6.28 -13.49 -11.84
C VAL A 656 -5.03 -14.40 -11.93
N ALA A 657 -4.92 -15.43 -11.10
CA ALA A 657 -3.77 -16.34 -11.12
C ALA A 657 -3.59 -17.06 -12.47
N GLN A 658 -4.68 -17.48 -13.13
CA GLN A 658 -4.63 -18.11 -14.46
C GLN A 658 -4.15 -17.15 -15.54
N LYS A 659 -4.67 -15.92 -15.58
CA LYS A 659 -4.27 -14.89 -16.57
C LYS A 659 -2.83 -14.39 -16.35
N PHE A 660 -2.33 -14.37 -15.12
CA PHE A 660 -0.93 -14.04 -14.84
C PHE A 660 0.03 -15.21 -15.15
N ARG A 661 -0.40 -16.48 -14.99
CA ARG A 661 0.40 -17.64 -15.40
C ARG A 661 0.59 -17.71 -16.92
N SER A 662 -0.45 -17.42 -17.71
CA SER A 662 -0.37 -17.47 -19.18
C SER A 662 0.57 -16.43 -19.77
N LYS A 663 0.71 -15.24 -19.14
CA LYS A 663 1.71 -14.22 -19.54
C LYS A 663 3.17 -14.61 -19.22
N ARG A 664 3.44 -15.35 -18.13
CA ARG A 664 4.80 -15.86 -17.86
C ARG A 664 5.27 -16.89 -18.90
N SER A 665 4.36 -17.69 -19.45
CA SER A 665 4.67 -18.62 -20.55
C SER A 665 5.00 -17.93 -21.88
N LEU A 666 4.43 -16.74 -22.15
CA LEU A 666 4.77 -15.96 -23.34
C LEU A 666 6.16 -15.28 -23.25
N VAL A 667 6.59 -14.90 -22.04
CA VAL A 667 7.94 -14.32 -21.81
C VAL A 667 9.05 -15.39 -21.83
N LEU A 668 8.72 -16.66 -21.62
CA LEU A 668 9.68 -17.77 -21.69
C LEU A 668 9.88 -18.32 -23.11
N VAL A 669 8.93 -18.10 -24.03
CA VAL A 669 9.07 -18.52 -25.44
C VAL A 669 9.79 -17.46 -26.30
N SER A 670 9.76 -16.18 -25.91
CA SER A 670 10.48 -15.12 -26.65
C SER A 670 11.99 -15.06 -26.37
N LYS A 671 12.49 -15.75 -25.32
CA LYS A 671 13.93 -15.80 -24.98
C LYS A 671 14.73 -16.93 -25.66
N GLN A 672 14.13 -17.70 -26.57
CA GLN A 672 14.81 -18.79 -27.30
C GLN A 672 15.07 -18.52 -28.80
N ARG A 673 14.76 -17.33 -29.33
CA ARG A 673 15.13 -16.93 -30.68
C ARG A 673 16.10 -15.75 -30.66
N ASP A 674 17.33 -16.02 -30.24
CA ASP A 674 18.52 -15.24 -30.63
C ASP A 674 19.75 -16.11 -30.31
N ARG A 675 19.91 -17.17 -31.11
CA ARG A 675 21.22 -17.79 -31.34
C ARG A 675 21.53 -17.60 -32.82
N THR A 676 22.38 -16.62 -33.08
CA THR A 676 23.03 -16.38 -34.37
C THR A 676 23.66 -17.67 -34.90
N PRO A 677 23.45 -18.04 -36.19
CA PRO A 677 24.19 -19.11 -36.82
C PRO A 677 25.58 -18.61 -37.26
N THR A 678 26.60 -19.41 -36.96
CA THR A 678 27.99 -19.29 -37.43
C THR A 678 28.07 -19.25 -38.97
N PRO A 679 29.01 -18.51 -39.59
CA PRO A 679 29.02 -18.31 -41.03
C PRO A 679 29.61 -19.51 -41.77
N HIS A 680 28.81 -20.16 -42.62
CA HIS A 680 29.31 -21.13 -43.60
C HIS A 680 29.65 -20.44 -44.94
N LYS A 681 30.83 -20.80 -45.43
CA LYS A 681 31.47 -20.36 -46.68
C LYS A 681 30.55 -20.48 -47.90
N ARG A 682 30.58 -19.46 -48.76
CA ARG A 682 30.06 -19.47 -50.13
C ARG A 682 30.76 -20.55 -50.96
N VAL A 683 29.99 -21.40 -51.61
CA VAL A 683 30.35 -22.05 -52.87
C VAL A 683 29.37 -21.51 -53.89
N SER A 684 29.87 -20.72 -54.83
CA SER A 684 29.11 -20.10 -55.91
C SER A 684 28.77 -21.10 -57.02
N GLU A 685 27.60 -20.89 -57.57
CA GLU A 685 26.90 -21.65 -58.59
C GLU A 685 27.69 -21.79 -59.90
N GLY A 686 27.52 -22.95 -60.54
CA GLY A 686 27.77 -23.10 -61.95
C GLY A 686 26.56 -22.59 -62.74
N THR A 687 26.81 -21.69 -63.69
CA THR A 687 25.94 -21.45 -64.83
C THR A 687 26.78 -21.55 -66.09
N ALA A 688 26.38 -22.45 -66.98
CA ALA A 688 26.89 -22.57 -68.33
C ALA A 688 25.90 -21.89 -69.30
N ASN A 689 26.48 -21.05 -70.16
CA ASN A 689 26.10 -20.71 -71.53
C ASN A 689 24.74 -20.04 -71.82
N ALA A 690 24.79 -18.72 -72.06
CA ALA A 690 24.53 -18.09 -73.36
C ALA A 690 25.12 -16.68 -73.38
#